data_AF-A0A661D794-F1
#
_entry.id   AF-A0A661D794-F1
#
_cell.length_a   1.000
_cell.length_b   1.000
_cell.length_c   1.000
_cell.angle_alpha   90.00
_cell.angle_beta   90.00
_cell.angle_gamma   90.00
#
_symmetry.space_group_name_H-M   'P 1'
#
loop_
_entity.id
_entity.type
_entity.pdbx_description
1 polymer ?
#
loop_
_entity_poly.entity_id
_entity_poly.type
_entity_poly.pdbx_seq_one_letter_code
_entity_poly.pdbx_strand_id
1 'polypeptide(L)'
;MTGLTNASAANATEVGGGVSNVEAFTGSGTFSGSGAWNIDGVDTGTVGGVQFNFANLQGAAGVDDTFTIQNGARISGDINGGTQASADRIDISPVAGAQTVNLQSTTIAGVVGTFTGIEAFTGDNASDILAAPNGGAMFAVATQNDGTVGGIGFTDFANLTGGTGNDSFNLGAGVTGNLTGGDGDDAFNLAGNMVGGNVDGEAGTGDAMTGLTNASAASATEVSGGVSNVEAFTGSGTFSGSGVWNIDGVDTGTVNSVRFKFANLQGAAGVDDTFDFATGGSISGTVAGDTGTDTLDYADIATAVSVNLQTSAASLIGGFTGIEAITGGTGSDTLTGQNAANTWNITAANTGNIGGGFTFAGIESLIGGESSDTFNLAAGIGAVNGGAGADTVNIVGSYGSGADDFVYTAEVFTNSGNTITANSLTLEGATLIGSNPNRLLTSVNTLAITGSSGAAYIAEASGLTLSSINLGSGSLFLSAGGSITGTVSADALTLDAAGAITVNTNVNSLDASTSAGAITISETDNMILGNVDAGGNAVYLAAGGSINGGTFTGSSAEINAGTIGLTTVPTANVSTLTMTLTSYIGGWSGELTPGAALTTRPPDANISSVGLVKIGSWDYLATEADITAILASQTTFSIAQQELEDLLEAATTAEFFMTPPLEIYVDMEEDDEIEDELDEDF
;
A
#
# COMPACT_ATOMS: atom_id res chain seq x y z
N MET A 1 -29.11 59.31 -63.98
CA MET A 1 -28.12 60.41 -64.01
C MET A 1 -26.72 59.82 -64.00
N THR A 2 -25.78 60.34 -64.81
CA THR A 2 -24.43 59.76 -64.97
C THR A 2 -23.33 60.81 -64.73
N GLY A 3 -22.11 60.35 -64.42
CA GLY A 3 -20.94 61.21 -64.22
C GLY A 3 -20.86 61.87 -62.85
N LEU A 4 -21.57 61.32 -61.85
CA LEU A 4 -21.74 61.95 -60.56
C LEU A 4 -20.52 61.73 -59.64
N THR A 5 -20.17 62.77 -58.89
CA THR A 5 -19.23 62.69 -57.77
C THR A 5 -19.90 62.01 -56.58
N ASN A 6 -21.06 62.49 -56.12
CA ASN A 6 -21.84 61.86 -55.06
C ASN A 6 -23.34 61.87 -55.38
N ALA A 7 -24.06 60.85 -54.92
CA ALA A 7 -25.52 60.78 -55.06
C ALA A 7 -26.17 60.03 -53.90
N SER A 8 -27.47 60.16 -53.76
CA SER A 8 -28.30 59.35 -52.89
C SER A 8 -29.58 58.92 -53.59
N ALA A 9 -30.30 57.97 -53.00
CA ALA A 9 -31.61 57.54 -53.51
C ALA A 9 -32.64 58.71 -53.63
N ALA A 10 -32.39 59.87 -53.00
CA ALA A 10 -33.26 61.03 -53.02
C ALA A 10 -32.64 62.30 -53.67
N ASN A 11 -31.31 62.39 -53.82
CA ASN A 11 -30.60 63.61 -54.21
C ASN A 11 -29.38 63.31 -55.09
N ALA A 12 -28.94 64.26 -55.93
CA ALA A 12 -27.63 64.22 -56.57
C ALA A 12 -26.84 65.49 -56.24
N THR A 13 -25.61 65.36 -55.77
CA THR A 13 -24.81 66.49 -55.24
C THR A 13 -24.59 67.60 -56.26
N GLU A 14 -24.50 67.23 -57.55
CA GLU A 14 -24.27 68.16 -58.66
C GLU A 14 -25.51 68.94 -59.10
N VAL A 15 -26.70 68.56 -58.62
CA VAL A 15 -27.97 69.20 -59.00
C VAL A 15 -28.44 70.20 -57.93
N GLY A 16 -27.78 70.26 -56.76
CA GLY A 16 -28.02 71.26 -55.71
C GLY A 16 -29.43 71.24 -55.08
N GLY A 17 -30.27 70.27 -55.42
CA GLY A 17 -31.65 70.10 -54.97
C GLY A 17 -32.18 68.67 -55.19
N GLY A 18 -33.36 68.38 -54.64
CA GLY A 18 -33.99 67.06 -54.74
C GLY A 18 -34.31 66.66 -56.18
N VAL A 19 -34.06 65.39 -56.49
CA VAL A 19 -34.33 64.81 -57.81
C VAL A 19 -35.56 63.91 -57.72
N SER A 20 -36.47 64.00 -58.70
CA SER A 20 -37.69 63.19 -58.75
C SER A 20 -37.73 62.39 -60.06
N ASN A 21 -38.32 61.18 -60.00
CA ASN A 21 -38.41 60.25 -61.14
C ASN A 21 -37.04 59.92 -61.76
N VAL A 22 -36.03 59.66 -60.92
CA VAL A 22 -34.74 59.14 -61.36
C VAL A 22 -34.64 57.70 -60.92
N GLU A 23 -34.55 56.79 -61.88
CA GLU A 23 -34.53 55.35 -61.63
C GLU A 23 -33.10 54.80 -61.49
N ALA A 24 -32.08 55.53 -61.95
CA ALA A 24 -30.68 55.08 -61.93
C ALA A 24 -29.67 56.23 -61.74
N PHE A 25 -28.64 55.98 -60.94
CA PHE A 25 -27.49 56.87 -60.73
C PHE A 25 -26.18 56.15 -61.06
N THR A 26 -25.23 56.86 -61.68
CA THR A 26 -23.89 56.33 -61.98
C THR A 26 -22.84 57.39 -61.71
N GLY A 27 -21.79 57.02 -60.98
CA GLY A 27 -20.76 57.96 -60.57
C GLY A 27 -19.52 57.29 -59.99
N SER A 28 -18.62 58.10 -59.42
CA SER A 28 -17.28 57.67 -59.01
C SER A 28 -16.94 57.90 -57.54
N GLY A 29 -17.74 58.68 -56.80
CA GLY A 29 -17.59 58.83 -55.35
C GLY A 29 -18.55 57.92 -54.59
N THR A 30 -19.35 58.48 -53.69
CA THR A 30 -20.19 57.72 -52.76
C THR A 30 -21.67 57.78 -53.16
N PHE A 31 -22.32 56.62 -53.08
CA PHE A 31 -23.78 56.53 -53.16
C PHE A 31 -24.36 56.26 -51.77
N SER A 32 -25.28 57.11 -51.33
CA SER A 32 -25.93 56.99 -50.02
C SER A 32 -27.39 56.53 -50.12
N GLY A 33 -27.84 55.72 -49.17
CA GLY A 33 -29.18 55.14 -49.14
C GLY A 33 -29.56 54.68 -47.73
N SER A 34 -30.76 54.13 -47.59
CA SER A 34 -31.26 53.62 -46.31
C SER A 34 -32.04 52.31 -46.51
N GLY A 35 -31.85 51.35 -45.61
CA GLY A 35 -32.60 50.10 -45.53
C GLY A 35 -31.93 48.95 -46.29
N ALA A 36 -32.68 48.23 -47.12
CA ALA A 36 -32.18 47.04 -47.81
C ALA A 36 -31.52 47.38 -49.16
N TRP A 37 -30.25 47.03 -49.27
CA TRP A 37 -29.44 47.15 -50.47
C TRP A 37 -29.27 45.78 -51.11
N ASN A 38 -29.58 45.66 -52.39
CA ASN A 38 -29.36 44.47 -53.20
C ASN A 38 -28.25 44.75 -54.23
N ILE A 39 -27.07 44.19 -54.00
CA ILE A 39 -25.88 44.33 -54.86
C ILE A 39 -25.85 43.14 -55.83
N ASP A 40 -26.12 43.38 -57.12
CA ASP A 40 -26.37 42.34 -58.13
C ASP A 40 -25.35 42.31 -59.28
N GLY A 41 -24.31 43.13 -59.21
CA GLY A 41 -23.18 43.12 -60.15
C GLY A 41 -21.92 43.76 -59.57
N VAL A 42 -20.98 44.13 -60.44
CA VAL A 42 -19.75 44.82 -60.03
C VAL A 42 -20.08 46.31 -59.84
N ASP A 43 -20.00 46.78 -58.61
CA ASP A 43 -20.31 48.17 -58.21
C ASP A 43 -21.77 48.58 -58.52
N THR A 44 -22.66 47.63 -58.83
CA THR A 44 -24.05 47.90 -59.20
C THR A 44 -25.04 47.23 -58.27
N GLY A 45 -26.22 47.84 -58.13
CA GLY A 45 -27.31 47.27 -57.35
C GLY A 45 -28.52 48.20 -57.26
N THR A 46 -29.39 47.89 -56.31
CA THR A 46 -30.60 48.67 -56.00
C THR A 46 -30.74 48.92 -54.51
N VAL A 47 -31.28 50.10 -54.14
CA VAL A 47 -31.74 50.41 -52.78
C VAL A 47 -32.99 51.29 -52.88
N GLY A 48 -34.04 50.96 -52.12
CA GLY A 48 -35.31 51.70 -52.17
C GLY A 48 -35.96 51.77 -53.57
N GLY A 49 -35.66 50.81 -54.45
CA GLY A 49 -36.12 50.78 -55.85
C GLY A 49 -35.31 51.61 -56.84
N VAL A 50 -34.23 52.26 -56.40
CA VAL A 50 -33.33 53.08 -57.24
C VAL A 50 -32.08 52.27 -57.57
N GLN A 51 -31.69 52.23 -58.85
CA GLN A 51 -30.45 51.61 -59.31
C GLN A 51 -29.24 52.50 -59.06
N PHE A 52 -28.12 51.90 -58.68
CA PHE A 52 -26.83 52.59 -58.55
C PHE A 52 -25.73 51.86 -59.33
N ASN A 53 -24.70 52.62 -59.72
CA ASN A 53 -23.41 52.12 -60.19
C ASN A 53 -22.29 52.99 -59.58
N PHE A 54 -21.79 52.57 -58.43
CA PHE A 54 -20.81 53.26 -57.57
C PHE A 54 -20.01 52.23 -56.77
N ALA A 55 -18.70 52.48 -56.65
CA ALA A 55 -17.80 51.61 -55.88
C ALA A 55 -17.84 51.85 -54.37
N ASN A 56 -18.36 53.00 -53.90
CA ASN A 56 -18.45 53.31 -52.47
C ASN A 56 -19.91 53.51 -52.05
N LEU A 57 -20.34 52.79 -51.01
CA LEU A 57 -21.70 52.81 -50.50
C LEU A 57 -21.73 53.34 -49.06
N GLN A 58 -22.75 54.14 -48.74
CA GLN A 58 -22.97 54.64 -47.39
C GLN A 58 -24.44 54.47 -46.95
N GLY A 59 -24.64 53.74 -45.86
CA GLY A 59 -25.91 53.64 -45.14
C GLY A 59 -26.30 54.94 -44.46
N ALA A 60 -27.55 55.00 -44.01
CA ALA A 60 -28.13 56.17 -43.40
C ALA A 60 -27.86 56.18 -41.89
N ALA A 61 -27.32 57.30 -41.39
CA ALA A 61 -27.17 57.51 -39.96
C ALA A 61 -28.52 57.37 -39.23
N GLY A 62 -28.55 56.53 -38.19
CA GLY A 62 -29.74 56.30 -37.36
C GLY A 62 -30.73 55.26 -37.90
N VAL A 63 -30.40 54.55 -38.99
CA VAL A 63 -31.23 53.47 -39.57
C VAL A 63 -30.38 52.23 -39.86
N ASP A 64 -30.91 51.05 -39.57
CA ASP A 64 -30.17 49.79 -39.80
C ASP A 64 -30.19 49.48 -41.31
N ASP A 65 -29.01 49.40 -41.91
CA ASP A 65 -28.81 49.10 -43.31
C ASP A 65 -28.35 47.66 -43.52
N THR A 66 -28.96 46.95 -44.48
CA THR A 66 -28.53 45.60 -44.89
C THR A 66 -27.99 45.63 -46.30
N PHE A 67 -26.71 45.32 -46.46
CA PHE A 67 -26.00 45.17 -47.74
C PHE A 67 -25.94 43.71 -48.15
N THR A 68 -26.93 43.24 -48.93
CA THR A 68 -26.96 41.88 -49.45
C THR A 68 -26.18 41.80 -50.77
N ILE A 69 -25.11 41.00 -50.78
CA ILE A 69 -24.27 40.77 -51.96
C ILE A 69 -24.73 39.50 -52.66
N GLN A 70 -25.17 39.62 -53.92
CA GLN A 70 -25.59 38.47 -54.71
C GLN A 70 -24.39 37.66 -55.23
N ASN A 71 -24.63 36.41 -55.62
CA ASN A 71 -23.59 35.56 -56.18
C ASN A 71 -22.90 36.20 -57.40
N GLY A 72 -21.57 36.31 -57.34
CA GLY A 72 -20.75 36.91 -58.40
C GLY A 72 -20.77 38.45 -58.44
N ALA A 73 -21.52 39.10 -57.56
CA ALA A 73 -21.50 40.53 -57.37
C ALA A 73 -20.35 40.94 -56.43
N ARG A 74 -19.91 42.21 -56.51
CA ARG A 74 -18.88 42.76 -55.63
C ARG A 74 -18.93 44.29 -55.59
N ILE A 75 -18.48 44.85 -54.48
CA ILE A 75 -18.20 46.28 -54.32
C ILE A 75 -16.68 46.44 -54.25
N SER A 76 -16.11 47.11 -55.25
CA SER A 76 -14.67 47.30 -55.37
C SER A 76 -14.09 48.37 -54.45
N GLY A 77 -14.94 49.26 -53.92
CA GLY A 77 -14.58 50.24 -52.89
C GLY A 77 -15.20 49.92 -51.54
N ASP A 78 -15.56 50.95 -50.78
CA ASP A 78 -15.90 50.82 -49.36
C ASP A 78 -17.40 50.73 -49.10
N ILE A 79 -17.78 49.94 -48.09
CA ILE A 79 -19.13 49.94 -47.50
C ILE A 79 -19.06 50.59 -46.11
N ASN A 80 -19.83 51.65 -45.90
CA ASN A 80 -19.96 52.33 -44.62
C ASN A 80 -21.41 52.20 -44.13
N GLY A 81 -21.67 51.55 -43.00
CA GLY A 81 -23.06 51.43 -42.48
C GLY A 81 -23.61 52.75 -41.95
N GLY A 82 -22.75 53.62 -41.42
CA GLY A 82 -23.11 54.95 -40.95
C GLY A 82 -22.60 55.19 -39.54
N THR A 83 -23.26 56.10 -38.80
CA THR A 83 -22.88 56.44 -37.42
C THR A 83 -23.76 55.75 -36.38
N GLN A 84 -24.37 54.61 -36.73
CA GLN A 84 -25.09 53.79 -35.78
C GLN A 84 -24.14 52.86 -35.03
N ALA A 85 -24.61 52.33 -33.91
CA ALA A 85 -23.85 51.41 -33.07
C ALA A 85 -24.56 50.05 -32.95
N SER A 86 -25.59 49.81 -33.76
CA SER A 86 -26.33 48.55 -33.74
C SER A 86 -26.93 48.25 -35.11
N ALA A 87 -26.55 47.10 -35.66
CA ALA A 87 -27.23 46.32 -36.67
C ALA A 87 -27.00 46.63 -38.16
N ASP A 88 -26.08 47.53 -38.54
CA ASP A 88 -25.68 47.61 -39.93
C ASP A 88 -25.03 46.28 -40.35
N ARG A 89 -25.52 45.69 -41.43
CA ARG A 89 -25.25 44.30 -41.82
C ARG A 89 -24.68 44.19 -43.21
N ILE A 90 -23.61 43.41 -43.35
CA ILE A 90 -23.23 42.85 -44.65
C ILE A 90 -23.70 41.40 -44.71
N ASP A 91 -24.53 41.08 -45.70
CA ASP A 91 -25.09 39.75 -45.93
C ASP A 91 -24.47 39.16 -47.21
N ILE A 92 -23.61 38.16 -47.01
CA ILE A 92 -22.92 37.41 -48.06
C ILE A 92 -23.47 36.00 -48.22
N SER A 93 -24.58 35.65 -47.55
CA SER A 93 -25.22 34.33 -47.68
C SER A 93 -25.52 33.87 -49.12
N PRO A 94 -25.75 34.76 -50.12
CA PRO A 94 -25.92 34.34 -51.51
C PRO A 94 -24.61 34.07 -52.27
N VAL A 95 -23.45 34.50 -51.74
CA VAL A 95 -22.16 34.39 -52.43
C VAL A 95 -21.66 32.95 -52.38
N ALA A 96 -21.39 32.34 -53.54
CA ALA A 96 -21.00 30.94 -53.57
C ALA A 96 -19.54 30.71 -53.17
N GLY A 97 -19.34 29.70 -52.31
CA GLY A 97 -18.02 29.25 -51.87
C GLY A 97 -17.49 30.05 -50.68
N ALA A 98 -16.40 29.57 -50.07
CA ALA A 98 -15.85 30.13 -48.84
C ALA A 98 -15.45 31.60 -49.00
N GLN A 99 -16.07 32.47 -48.21
CA GLN A 99 -15.68 33.87 -48.05
C GLN A 99 -14.95 34.07 -46.72
N THR A 100 -14.02 35.01 -46.70
CA THR A 100 -13.35 35.42 -45.46
C THR A 100 -13.73 36.85 -45.13
N VAL A 101 -14.45 37.02 -44.04
CA VAL A 101 -14.66 38.31 -43.38
C VAL A 101 -13.51 38.53 -42.42
N ASN A 102 -12.61 39.44 -42.75
CA ASN A 102 -11.44 39.74 -41.93
C ASN A 102 -11.65 41.07 -41.18
N LEU A 103 -11.83 40.99 -39.86
CA LEU A 103 -12.05 42.14 -38.99
C LEU A 103 -10.76 42.94 -38.70
N GLN A 104 -9.58 42.41 -39.00
CA GLN A 104 -8.28 43.09 -38.85
C GLN A 104 -8.05 44.06 -40.01
N SER A 105 -8.23 43.59 -41.23
CA SER A 105 -8.08 44.39 -42.45
C SER A 105 -9.37 45.12 -42.83
N THR A 106 -10.48 44.82 -42.14
CA THR A 106 -11.82 45.33 -42.44
C THR A 106 -12.25 45.02 -43.87
N THR A 107 -11.96 43.82 -44.37
CA THR A 107 -12.21 43.44 -45.79
C THR A 107 -13.00 42.15 -45.91
N ILE A 108 -13.71 41.98 -47.04
CA ILE A 108 -14.20 40.67 -47.49
C ILE A 108 -13.52 40.36 -48.80
N ALA A 109 -12.52 39.46 -48.78
CA ALA A 109 -11.60 39.27 -49.89
C ALA A 109 -12.34 38.98 -51.22
N GLY A 110 -12.16 39.86 -52.21
CA GLY A 110 -12.79 39.71 -53.53
C GLY A 110 -14.25 40.15 -53.64
N VAL A 111 -14.90 40.46 -52.51
CA VAL A 111 -16.34 40.82 -52.44
C VAL A 111 -16.55 42.29 -52.06
N VAL A 112 -15.84 42.77 -51.03
CA VAL A 112 -15.93 44.15 -50.53
C VAL A 112 -14.51 44.69 -50.30
N GLY A 113 -14.25 45.92 -50.75
CA GLY A 113 -12.96 46.61 -50.58
C GLY A 113 -12.60 46.78 -49.10
N THR A 114 -13.21 47.75 -48.41
CA THR A 114 -13.20 47.81 -46.95
C THR A 114 -14.60 48.04 -46.38
N PHE A 115 -14.78 47.78 -45.09
CA PHE A 115 -16.02 48.10 -44.37
C PHE A 115 -15.77 48.94 -43.12
N THR A 116 -16.72 49.81 -42.79
CA THR A 116 -16.69 50.65 -41.57
C THR A 116 -18.10 50.82 -41.02
N GLY A 117 -18.26 50.89 -39.69
CA GLY A 117 -19.58 51.01 -39.06
C GLY A 117 -20.52 49.88 -39.48
N ILE A 118 -20.02 48.64 -39.48
CA ILE A 118 -20.81 47.44 -39.71
C ILE A 118 -20.76 46.66 -38.40
N GLU A 119 -21.92 46.29 -37.87
CA GLU A 119 -22.04 45.57 -36.59
C GLU A 119 -22.53 44.14 -36.76
N ALA A 120 -22.87 43.72 -37.98
CA ALA A 120 -23.33 42.36 -38.24
C ALA A 120 -22.87 41.79 -39.59
N PHE A 121 -22.62 40.48 -39.62
CA PHE A 121 -22.36 39.72 -40.85
C PHE A 121 -23.27 38.50 -40.94
N THR A 122 -23.65 38.12 -42.15
CA THR A 122 -24.39 36.87 -42.43
C THR A 122 -23.70 36.08 -43.53
N GLY A 123 -23.31 34.85 -43.21
CA GLY A 123 -22.67 33.89 -44.11
C GLY A 123 -23.63 32.86 -44.68
N ASP A 124 -23.07 31.82 -45.30
CA ASP A 124 -23.80 30.78 -46.02
C ASP A 124 -24.01 29.46 -45.22
N ASN A 125 -23.52 29.41 -43.97
CA ASN A 125 -23.55 28.25 -43.09
C ASN A 125 -22.75 27.04 -43.61
N ALA A 126 -21.85 27.25 -44.58
CA ALA A 126 -21.07 26.19 -45.20
C ALA A 126 -19.58 26.36 -44.94
N SER A 127 -18.93 27.35 -45.56
CA SER A 127 -17.45 27.44 -45.52
C SER A 127 -16.91 28.83 -45.23
N ASP A 128 -17.79 29.78 -44.92
CA ASP A 128 -17.35 31.13 -44.56
C ASP A 128 -16.51 31.15 -43.28
N ILE A 129 -15.55 32.08 -43.27
CA ILE A 129 -14.58 32.31 -42.20
C ILE A 129 -14.81 33.70 -41.64
N LEU A 130 -14.96 33.79 -40.32
CA LEU A 130 -14.88 35.04 -39.58
C LEU A 130 -13.55 35.11 -38.83
N ALA A 131 -12.67 36.02 -39.26
CA ALA A 131 -11.39 36.27 -38.60
C ALA A 131 -11.49 37.48 -37.65
N ALA A 132 -11.11 37.29 -36.39
CA ALA A 132 -11.20 38.26 -35.31
C ALA A 132 -10.27 39.47 -35.52
N PRO A 133 -10.52 40.60 -34.84
CA PRO A 133 -9.60 41.73 -34.80
C PRO A 133 -8.24 41.35 -34.19
N ASN A 134 -7.23 42.22 -34.35
CA ASN A 134 -5.95 42.05 -33.66
C ASN A 134 -6.09 42.32 -32.15
N GLY A 135 -5.50 41.47 -31.32
CA GLY A 135 -5.63 41.47 -29.86
C GLY A 135 -6.60 40.38 -29.38
N GLY A 136 -6.68 40.15 -28.06
CA GLY A 136 -7.48 39.06 -27.51
C GLY A 136 -8.99 39.26 -27.69
N ALA A 137 -9.56 38.58 -28.67
CA ALA A 137 -10.98 38.60 -28.96
C ALA A 137 -11.70 37.45 -28.23
N MET A 138 -12.98 37.66 -27.96
CA MET A 138 -13.84 36.63 -27.38
C MET A 138 -14.97 36.33 -28.37
N PHE A 139 -14.95 35.13 -28.95
CA PHE A 139 -16.10 34.57 -29.65
C PHE A 139 -17.07 33.99 -28.62
N ALA A 140 -18.33 34.41 -28.69
CA ALA A 140 -19.43 33.82 -27.94
C ALA A 140 -20.44 33.23 -28.93
N VAL A 141 -20.43 31.91 -29.07
CA VAL A 141 -21.32 31.17 -29.98
C VAL A 141 -22.62 30.84 -29.25
N ALA A 142 -23.72 31.47 -29.63
CA ALA A 142 -25.00 31.39 -28.94
C ALA A 142 -25.93 30.31 -29.52
N THR A 143 -25.96 30.21 -30.85
CA THR A 143 -26.62 29.13 -31.62
C THR A 143 -25.62 28.58 -32.62
N GLN A 144 -25.93 27.46 -33.27
CA GLN A 144 -24.97 26.82 -34.17
C GLN A 144 -24.50 27.81 -35.24
N ASN A 145 -23.18 28.05 -35.30
CA ASN A 145 -22.54 28.98 -36.25
C ASN A 145 -22.95 30.46 -36.12
N ASP A 146 -23.59 30.85 -35.01
CA ASP A 146 -24.04 32.22 -34.76
C ASP A 146 -23.54 32.72 -33.41
N GLY A 147 -23.25 34.02 -33.35
CA GLY A 147 -22.73 34.58 -32.11
C GLY A 147 -22.26 36.02 -32.22
N THR A 148 -21.31 36.35 -31.35
CA THR A 148 -20.68 37.66 -31.34
C THR A 148 -19.16 37.54 -31.16
N VAL A 149 -18.42 38.50 -31.70
CA VAL A 149 -16.98 38.69 -31.45
C VAL A 149 -16.66 40.18 -31.46
N GLY A 150 -16.02 40.68 -30.40
CA GLY A 150 -15.63 42.11 -30.33
C GLY A 150 -16.79 43.11 -30.49
N GLY A 151 -18.03 42.71 -30.15
CA GLY A 151 -19.24 43.52 -30.35
C GLY A 151 -19.88 43.40 -31.73
N ILE A 152 -19.26 42.66 -32.66
CA ILE A 152 -19.82 42.33 -33.98
C ILE A 152 -20.65 41.05 -33.87
N GLY A 153 -21.89 41.09 -34.36
CA GLY A 153 -22.73 39.91 -34.52
C GLY A 153 -22.38 39.12 -35.79
N PHE A 154 -22.42 37.80 -35.71
CA PHE A 154 -22.28 36.94 -36.88
C PHE A 154 -23.38 35.88 -36.90
N THR A 155 -23.80 35.53 -38.11
CA THR A 155 -24.81 34.50 -38.37
C THR A 155 -24.31 33.62 -39.50
N ASP A 156 -24.47 32.29 -39.35
CA ASP A 156 -24.16 31.28 -40.36
C ASP A 156 -22.66 31.25 -40.77
N PHE A 157 -21.74 31.42 -39.82
CA PHE A 157 -20.29 31.25 -40.04
C PHE A 157 -19.77 29.93 -39.48
N ALA A 158 -19.39 29.02 -40.37
CA ALA A 158 -18.92 27.69 -39.99
C ALA A 158 -17.48 27.69 -39.44
N ASN A 159 -16.64 28.65 -39.82
CA ASN A 159 -15.24 28.70 -39.39
C ASN A 159 -14.94 30.00 -38.65
N LEU A 160 -14.26 29.90 -37.52
CA LEU A 160 -13.88 31.02 -36.68
C LEU A 160 -12.35 31.03 -36.52
N THR A 161 -11.74 32.19 -36.70
CA THR A 161 -10.29 32.36 -36.57
C THR A 161 -9.98 33.54 -35.64
N GLY A 162 -9.08 33.38 -34.68
CA GLY A 162 -8.62 34.48 -33.84
C GLY A 162 -7.65 35.40 -34.57
N GLY A 163 -7.10 36.35 -33.82
CA GLY A 163 -6.16 37.36 -34.26
C GLY A 163 -4.74 37.07 -33.78
N THR A 164 -4.07 38.13 -33.31
CA THR A 164 -2.65 38.08 -32.91
C THR A 164 -2.44 38.10 -31.39
N GLY A 165 -3.49 37.87 -30.60
CA GLY A 165 -3.34 37.83 -29.15
C GLY A 165 -4.42 36.96 -28.55
N ASN A 166 -4.19 36.49 -27.33
CA ASN A 166 -4.97 35.46 -26.64
C ASN A 166 -6.49 35.57 -26.84
N ASP A 167 -7.00 34.78 -27.78
CA ASP A 167 -8.39 34.70 -28.16
C ASP A 167 -9.12 33.65 -27.32
N SER A 168 -10.45 33.74 -27.28
CA SER A 168 -11.27 32.77 -26.57
C SER A 168 -12.51 32.40 -27.38
N PHE A 169 -12.69 31.10 -27.60
CA PHE A 169 -13.84 30.51 -28.28
C PHE A 169 -14.77 29.90 -27.22
N ASN A 170 -15.82 30.62 -26.84
CA ASN A 170 -16.80 30.17 -25.87
C ASN A 170 -18.04 29.62 -26.59
N LEU A 171 -18.19 28.29 -26.59
CA LEU A 171 -19.27 27.61 -27.30
C LEU A 171 -20.46 27.38 -26.35
N GLY A 172 -21.53 28.16 -26.52
CA GLY A 172 -22.86 27.85 -26.00
C GLY A 172 -23.65 26.89 -26.91
N ALA A 173 -23.22 26.75 -28.17
CA ALA A 173 -23.68 25.79 -29.16
C ALA A 173 -22.50 25.35 -30.05
N GLY A 174 -22.69 24.26 -30.82
CA GLY A 174 -21.64 23.72 -31.67
C GLY A 174 -21.31 24.57 -32.91
N VAL A 175 -20.14 24.34 -33.49
CA VAL A 175 -19.68 24.95 -34.75
C VAL A 175 -19.46 23.84 -35.77
N THR A 176 -19.87 24.02 -37.03
CA THR A 176 -19.79 22.95 -38.04
C THR A 176 -18.45 22.87 -38.77
N GLY A 177 -17.65 23.94 -38.74
CA GLY A 177 -16.31 23.99 -39.35
C GLY A 177 -15.19 24.07 -38.30
N ASN A 178 -14.11 24.77 -38.65
CA ASN A 178 -12.88 24.83 -37.88
C ASN A 178 -12.87 25.96 -36.84
N LEU A 179 -12.14 25.74 -35.76
CA LEU A 179 -11.68 26.80 -34.85
C LEU A 179 -10.16 26.94 -34.98
N THR A 180 -9.67 28.14 -35.21
CA THR A 180 -8.24 28.42 -35.35
C THR A 180 -7.85 29.56 -34.41
N GLY A 181 -6.88 29.32 -33.54
CA GLY A 181 -6.41 30.25 -32.51
C GLY A 181 -5.80 31.51 -33.12
N GLY A 182 -4.70 31.37 -33.84
CA GLY A 182 -3.98 32.50 -34.44
C GLY A 182 -2.61 32.63 -33.79
N ASP A 183 -2.17 33.86 -33.51
CA ASP A 183 -1.03 34.03 -32.59
C ASP A 183 -1.55 34.31 -31.17
N GLY A 184 -0.83 33.87 -30.14
CA GLY A 184 -1.21 34.08 -28.75
C GLY A 184 -1.42 32.76 -28.03
N ASP A 185 -1.72 32.82 -26.73
CA ASP A 185 -2.18 31.62 -26.01
C ASP A 185 -3.71 31.65 -25.95
N ASP A 186 -4.35 30.81 -26.75
CA ASP A 186 -5.78 30.84 -27.03
C ASP A 186 -6.56 29.81 -26.21
N ALA A 187 -7.84 30.12 -25.96
CA ALA A 187 -8.72 29.28 -25.15
C ALA A 187 -9.91 28.74 -25.96
N PHE A 188 -10.00 27.42 -26.10
CA PHE A 188 -11.11 26.72 -26.73
C PHE A 188 -12.03 26.13 -25.65
N ASN A 189 -13.11 26.84 -25.32
CA ASN A 189 -14.06 26.45 -24.27
C ASN A 189 -15.31 25.82 -24.90
N LEU A 190 -15.28 24.50 -25.07
CA LEU A 190 -16.29 23.77 -25.85
C LEU A 190 -17.56 23.48 -25.06
N ALA A 191 -17.45 23.34 -23.73
CA ALA A 191 -18.58 23.04 -22.83
C ALA A 191 -19.44 21.83 -23.29
N GLY A 192 -18.80 20.81 -23.88
CA GLY A 192 -19.44 19.62 -24.43
C GLY A 192 -20.09 19.80 -25.80
N ASN A 193 -19.96 20.98 -26.43
CA ASN A 193 -20.47 21.23 -27.78
C ASN A 193 -19.51 20.75 -28.86
N MET A 194 -20.08 20.28 -29.98
CA MET A 194 -19.31 19.74 -31.09
C MET A 194 -18.65 20.82 -31.96
N VAL A 195 -17.42 20.55 -32.38
CA VAL A 195 -16.72 21.19 -33.50
C VAL A 195 -16.67 20.19 -34.65
N GLY A 196 -17.29 20.53 -35.78
CA GLY A 196 -17.37 19.66 -36.96
C GLY A 196 -16.06 19.58 -37.76
N GLY A 197 -15.17 20.56 -37.60
CA GLY A 197 -13.85 20.61 -38.22
C GLY A 197 -12.70 20.32 -37.25
N ASN A 198 -11.54 20.89 -37.56
CA ASN A 198 -10.34 20.85 -36.74
C ASN A 198 -10.37 21.96 -35.67
N VAL A 199 -9.60 21.74 -34.60
CA VAL A 199 -9.19 22.81 -33.69
C VAL A 199 -7.68 22.93 -33.76
N ASP A 200 -7.19 24.12 -34.07
CA ASP A 200 -5.75 24.41 -34.18
C ASP A 200 -5.41 25.66 -33.36
N GLY A 201 -4.55 25.56 -32.35
CA GLY A 201 -4.08 26.74 -31.61
C GLY A 201 -3.14 27.63 -32.43
N GLU A 202 -2.51 27.08 -33.48
CA GLU A 202 -1.49 27.76 -34.28
C GLU A 202 -0.28 28.23 -33.42
N ALA A 203 0.00 29.53 -33.36
CA ALA A 203 1.22 30.06 -32.75
C ALA A 203 0.98 30.50 -31.30
N GLY A 204 1.24 29.59 -30.37
CA GLY A 204 1.19 29.83 -28.93
C GLY A 204 2.09 28.87 -28.20
N THR A 205 2.15 28.97 -26.87
CA THR A 205 2.75 27.92 -26.04
C THR A 205 1.87 27.50 -24.86
N GLY A 206 0.70 28.13 -24.73
CA GLY A 206 -0.25 27.92 -23.65
C GLY A 206 -1.68 27.76 -24.16
N ASP A 207 -1.85 27.29 -25.40
CA ASP A 207 -3.15 27.03 -25.98
C ASP A 207 -3.88 25.95 -25.18
N ALA A 208 -5.14 26.22 -24.85
CA ALA A 208 -5.89 25.40 -23.90
C ALA A 208 -7.28 25.07 -24.39
N MET A 209 -7.66 23.80 -24.25
CA MET A 209 -8.98 23.29 -24.57
C MET A 209 -9.69 22.78 -23.32
N THR A 210 -10.94 23.21 -23.12
CA THR A 210 -11.72 22.88 -21.92
C THR A 210 -13.16 22.44 -22.23
N GLY A 211 -13.78 21.77 -21.25
CA GLY A 211 -15.16 21.30 -21.37
C GLY A 211 -15.27 20.03 -22.22
N LEU A 212 -14.27 19.16 -22.10
CA LEU A 212 -14.15 17.94 -22.88
C LEU A 212 -14.71 16.72 -22.13
N THR A 213 -15.26 15.76 -22.89
CA THR A 213 -15.63 14.45 -22.35
C THR A 213 -14.39 13.56 -22.28
N ASN A 214 -13.80 13.22 -23.43
CA ASN A 214 -12.53 12.49 -23.50
C ASN A 214 -11.58 13.18 -24.47
N ALA A 215 -10.27 13.09 -24.22
CA ALA A 215 -9.26 13.71 -25.07
C ALA A 215 -7.95 12.93 -25.13
N SER A 216 -7.14 13.27 -26.11
CA SER A 216 -5.73 12.91 -26.23
C SER A 216 -4.95 14.14 -26.73
N ALA A 217 -3.63 14.04 -26.85
CA ALA A 217 -2.80 15.11 -27.42
C ALA A 217 -3.18 15.53 -28.86
N ALA A 218 -3.91 14.70 -29.61
CA ALA A 218 -4.24 14.95 -31.01
C ALA A 218 -5.75 14.92 -31.33
N SER A 219 -6.60 14.68 -30.33
CA SER A 219 -8.04 14.52 -30.54
C SER A 219 -8.85 14.81 -29.28
N ALA A 220 -10.13 15.15 -29.48
CA ALA A 220 -11.12 15.21 -28.41
C ALA A 220 -12.46 14.67 -28.91
N THR A 221 -13.31 14.18 -28.01
CA THR A 221 -14.64 13.62 -28.38
C THR A 221 -15.52 14.68 -29.05
N GLU A 222 -15.37 15.92 -28.63
CA GLU A 222 -16.10 17.08 -29.13
C GLU A 222 -15.58 17.58 -30.48
N VAL A 223 -14.43 17.09 -30.97
CA VAL A 223 -13.80 17.56 -32.22
C VAL A 223 -13.84 16.43 -33.25
N SER A 224 -14.56 16.64 -34.35
CA SER A 224 -14.70 15.63 -35.41
C SER A 224 -13.47 15.53 -36.31
N GLY A 225 -12.71 16.63 -36.43
CA GLY A 225 -11.41 16.69 -37.10
C GLY A 225 -10.25 16.32 -36.18
N GLY A 226 -9.10 16.94 -36.41
CA GLY A 226 -7.92 16.83 -35.55
C GLY A 226 -7.80 17.97 -34.55
N VAL A 227 -7.00 17.75 -33.51
CA VAL A 227 -6.50 18.81 -32.63
C VAL A 227 -5.00 18.97 -32.85
N SER A 228 -4.53 20.19 -33.05
CA SER A 228 -3.11 20.52 -33.21
C SER A 228 -2.76 21.80 -32.44
N ASN A 229 -1.49 21.90 -32.03
CA ASN A 229 -0.96 23.08 -31.33
C ASN A 229 -1.84 23.48 -30.13
N VAL A 230 -2.19 22.50 -29.29
CA VAL A 230 -2.90 22.73 -28.02
C VAL A 230 -2.08 22.06 -26.93
N GLU A 231 -1.61 22.82 -25.96
CA GLU A 231 -0.71 22.33 -24.92
C GLU A 231 -1.44 21.89 -23.64
N ALA A 232 -2.70 22.27 -23.46
CA ALA A 232 -3.47 21.93 -22.27
C ALA A 232 -4.89 21.44 -22.56
N PHE A 233 -5.29 20.33 -21.95
CA PHE A 233 -6.61 19.75 -22.08
C PHE A 233 -7.27 19.58 -20.70
N THR A 234 -8.53 20.00 -20.58
CA THR A 234 -9.32 19.82 -19.34
C THR A 234 -10.68 19.20 -19.66
N GLY A 235 -11.01 18.11 -18.98
CA GLY A 235 -12.27 17.42 -19.18
C GLY A 235 -12.68 16.53 -18.01
N SER A 236 -13.81 15.87 -18.16
CA SER A 236 -14.45 15.11 -17.08
C SER A 236 -14.37 13.59 -17.22
N GLY A 237 -14.04 13.07 -18.40
CA GLY A 237 -13.90 11.64 -18.68
C GLY A 237 -12.45 11.19 -18.62
N THR A 238 -11.94 10.65 -19.72
CA THR A 238 -10.61 10.04 -19.81
C THR A 238 -9.68 10.85 -20.69
N PHE A 239 -8.43 11.04 -20.22
CA PHE A 239 -7.33 11.46 -21.08
C PHE A 239 -6.51 10.24 -21.51
N SER A 240 -6.30 10.08 -22.81
CA SER A 240 -5.53 8.99 -23.39
C SER A 240 -4.20 9.48 -23.96
N GLY A 241 -3.15 8.68 -23.81
CA GLY A 241 -1.79 9.04 -24.18
C GLY A 241 -0.86 7.83 -24.21
N SER A 242 0.42 8.06 -24.47
CA SER A 242 1.44 6.99 -24.49
C SER A 242 2.76 7.47 -23.88
N GLY A 243 3.52 6.54 -23.32
CA GLY A 243 4.84 6.76 -22.74
C GLY A 243 4.79 7.12 -21.25
N VAL A 244 5.56 8.13 -20.87
CA VAL A 244 5.70 8.54 -19.46
C VAL A 244 4.71 9.65 -19.13
N TRP A 245 3.90 9.39 -18.11
CA TRP A 245 2.92 10.30 -17.54
C TRP A 245 3.46 10.84 -16.22
N ASN A 246 3.89 12.10 -16.20
CA ASN A 246 4.29 12.77 -14.97
C ASN A 246 3.06 13.39 -14.31
N ILE A 247 2.63 12.82 -13.17
CA ILE A 247 1.45 13.23 -12.41
C ILE A 247 1.93 14.13 -11.27
N ASP A 248 1.82 15.45 -11.49
CA ASP A 248 2.42 16.49 -10.64
C ASP A 248 1.41 17.22 -9.73
N GLY A 249 0.13 16.85 -9.79
CA GLY A 249 -0.91 17.35 -8.91
C GLY A 249 -2.18 16.50 -8.93
N VAL A 250 -3.24 17.00 -8.29
CA VAL A 250 -4.54 16.33 -8.28
C VAL A 250 -5.17 16.38 -9.67
N ASP A 251 -5.41 15.21 -10.24
CA ASP A 251 -6.01 14.99 -11.57
C ASP A 251 -5.26 15.71 -12.69
N THR A 252 -3.98 16.01 -12.50
CA THR A 252 -3.21 16.80 -13.46
C THR A 252 -1.76 16.35 -13.55
N GLY A 253 -1.18 16.61 -14.71
CA GLY A 253 0.15 16.18 -15.06
C GLY A 253 0.46 16.47 -16.51
N THR A 254 1.54 15.87 -17.01
CA THR A 254 1.95 15.99 -18.41
C THR A 254 2.29 14.63 -19.00
N VAL A 255 1.95 14.44 -20.28
CA VAL A 255 2.42 13.32 -21.11
C VAL A 255 2.81 13.89 -22.48
N ASN A 256 4.01 13.54 -22.98
CA ASN A 256 4.55 14.08 -24.24
C ASN A 256 4.52 15.62 -24.33
N SER A 257 4.80 16.31 -23.21
CA SER A 257 4.74 17.78 -23.06
C SER A 257 3.34 18.40 -23.11
N VAL A 258 2.28 17.61 -23.29
CA VAL A 258 0.88 18.06 -23.21
C VAL A 258 0.39 17.92 -21.78
N ARG A 259 -0.21 19.00 -21.25
CA ARG A 259 -0.82 19.02 -19.92
C ARG A 259 -2.25 18.50 -19.97
N PHE A 260 -2.57 17.61 -19.06
CA PHE A 260 -3.93 17.11 -18.87
C PHE A 260 -4.49 17.58 -17.51
N LYS A 261 -5.81 17.72 -17.45
CA LYS A 261 -6.58 17.82 -16.21
C LYS A 261 -7.82 16.93 -16.28
N PHE A 262 -7.67 15.68 -15.86
CA PHE A 262 -8.67 14.61 -15.96
C PHE A 262 -8.54 13.65 -14.78
N ALA A 263 -9.67 13.15 -14.30
CA ALA A 263 -9.73 12.18 -13.21
C ALA A 263 -9.45 10.73 -13.68
N ASN A 264 -9.48 10.44 -14.99
CA ASN A 264 -9.19 9.10 -15.50
C ASN A 264 -8.13 9.17 -16.60
N LEU A 265 -7.17 8.25 -16.55
CA LEU A 265 -6.08 8.14 -17.51
C LEU A 265 -6.10 6.79 -18.21
N GLN A 266 -5.73 6.78 -19.48
CA GLN A 266 -5.57 5.56 -20.27
C GLN A 266 -4.27 5.59 -21.09
N GLY A 267 -3.43 4.58 -20.90
CA GLY A 267 -2.26 4.27 -21.72
C GLY A 267 -2.62 3.81 -23.14
N ALA A 268 -1.61 3.59 -23.96
CA ALA A 268 -1.78 3.21 -25.36
C ALA A 268 -1.53 1.72 -25.56
N ALA A 269 -2.50 1.03 -26.15
CA ALA A 269 -2.38 -0.38 -26.49
C ALA A 269 -1.09 -0.72 -27.26
N GLY A 270 -0.36 -1.71 -26.75
CA GLY A 270 0.90 -2.23 -27.30
C GLY A 270 2.14 -1.42 -26.96
N VAL A 271 2.05 -0.45 -26.04
CA VAL A 271 3.15 0.38 -25.56
C VAL A 271 3.28 0.17 -24.05
N ASP A 272 4.50 0.21 -23.53
CA ASP A 272 4.73 0.22 -22.10
C ASP A 272 4.56 1.65 -21.58
N ASP A 273 3.52 1.90 -20.78
CA ASP A 273 3.25 3.17 -20.14
C ASP A 273 3.78 3.22 -18.71
N THR A 274 4.29 4.39 -18.30
CA THR A 274 4.71 4.64 -16.91
C THR A 274 3.90 5.80 -16.34
N PHE A 275 3.10 5.51 -15.32
CA PHE A 275 2.36 6.50 -14.54
C PHE A 275 3.19 6.90 -13.33
N ASP A 276 3.97 7.96 -13.49
CA ASP A 276 4.94 8.49 -12.55
C ASP A 276 4.30 9.52 -11.61
N PHE A 277 4.20 9.18 -10.32
CA PHE A 277 3.58 10.03 -9.30
C PHE A 277 4.64 10.87 -8.57
N ALA A 278 4.69 12.16 -8.88
CA ALA A 278 5.48 13.11 -8.13
C ALA A 278 4.84 13.43 -6.76
N THR A 279 5.60 14.09 -5.87
CA THR A 279 5.07 14.55 -4.58
C THR A 279 3.84 15.46 -4.75
N GLY A 280 2.69 15.00 -4.26
CA GLY A 280 1.42 15.73 -4.35
C GLY A 280 0.56 15.36 -5.57
N GLY A 281 1.06 14.50 -6.46
CA GLY A 281 0.31 13.90 -7.54
C GLY A 281 -0.73 12.89 -7.05
N SER A 282 -1.92 12.90 -7.65
CA SER A 282 -2.94 11.87 -7.41
C SER A 282 -3.98 11.90 -8.51
N ILE A 283 -4.57 10.75 -8.84
CA ILE A 283 -5.69 10.64 -9.78
C ILE A 283 -6.93 10.17 -9.01
N SER A 284 -7.97 10.98 -8.96
CA SER A 284 -9.18 10.67 -8.17
C SER A 284 -10.03 9.55 -8.77
N GLY A 285 -9.91 9.30 -10.08
CA GLY A 285 -10.55 8.20 -10.79
C GLY A 285 -9.57 7.06 -11.12
N THR A 286 -9.72 6.46 -12.30
CA THR A 286 -8.99 5.22 -12.65
C THR A 286 -7.78 5.45 -13.54
N VAL A 287 -6.76 4.60 -13.38
CA VAL A 287 -5.62 4.51 -14.30
C VAL A 287 -5.66 3.17 -15.04
N ALA A 288 -5.67 3.21 -16.37
CA ALA A 288 -5.63 2.02 -17.20
C ALA A 288 -4.39 2.00 -18.09
N GLY A 289 -3.56 0.95 -18.08
CA GLY A 289 -2.41 0.82 -18.99
C GLY A 289 -2.79 0.29 -20.38
N ASP A 290 -3.91 -0.45 -20.47
CA ASP A 290 -4.33 -1.18 -21.67
C ASP A 290 -3.53 -2.48 -21.88
N THR A 291 -2.72 -2.56 -22.93
CA THR A 291 -1.89 -3.73 -23.24
C THR A 291 -0.46 -3.25 -23.40
N GLY A 292 0.48 -4.01 -22.87
CA GLY A 292 1.85 -3.53 -22.68
C GLY A 292 2.35 -4.07 -21.36
N THR A 293 3.50 -3.57 -20.93
CA THR A 293 3.96 -3.69 -19.54
C THR A 293 3.81 -2.33 -18.89
N ASP A 294 2.70 -2.13 -18.20
CA ASP A 294 2.34 -0.82 -17.68
C ASP A 294 2.69 -0.70 -16.20
N THR A 295 3.23 0.45 -15.81
CA THR A 295 3.84 0.67 -14.48
C THR A 295 3.11 1.77 -13.71
N LEU A 296 2.72 1.48 -12.47
CA LEU A 296 2.49 2.53 -11.47
C LEU A 296 3.81 2.81 -10.75
N ASP A 297 4.33 4.02 -10.89
CA ASP A 297 5.62 4.41 -10.31
C ASP A 297 5.43 5.43 -9.19
N TYR A 298 5.75 5.01 -7.96
CA TYR A 298 5.67 5.80 -6.75
C TYR A 298 7.06 6.18 -6.20
N ALA A 299 8.14 6.10 -6.98
CA ALA A 299 9.51 6.30 -6.51
C ALA A 299 9.73 7.62 -5.75
N ASP A 300 8.98 8.68 -6.11
CA ASP A 300 9.04 10.01 -5.47
C ASP A 300 8.10 10.19 -4.26
N ILE A 301 7.39 9.13 -3.86
CA ILE A 301 6.45 9.16 -2.74
C ILE A 301 7.15 8.73 -1.44
N ALA A 302 7.19 9.64 -0.47
CA ALA A 302 7.87 9.39 0.82
C ALA A 302 7.01 8.64 1.86
N THR A 303 5.69 8.60 1.67
CA THR A 303 4.75 7.90 2.56
C THR A 303 4.50 6.48 2.07
N ALA A 304 4.13 5.58 2.97
CA ALA A 304 3.74 4.22 2.61
C ALA A 304 2.64 4.20 1.52
N VAL A 305 2.89 3.44 0.46
CA VAL A 305 1.91 3.11 -0.57
C VAL A 305 1.44 1.67 -0.42
N SER A 306 0.17 1.43 -0.77
CA SER A 306 -0.41 0.10 -0.78
C SER A 306 -1.04 -0.16 -2.14
N VAL A 307 -0.78 -1.34 -2.70
CA VAL A 307 -1.37 -1.84 -3.94
C VAL A 307 -2.03 -3.18 -3.65
N ASN A 308 -3.29 -3.34 -4.02
CA ASN A 308 -4.07 -4.55 -3.80
C ASN A 308 -4.61 -5.10 -5.12
N LEU A 309 -4.08 -6.26 -5.54
CA LEU A 309 -4.44 -6.92 -6.78
C LEU A 309 -5.78 -7.66 -6.72
N GLN A 310 -6.36 -7.86 -5.53
CA GLN A 310 -7.67 -8.48 -5.35
C GLN A 310 -8.79 -7.49 -5.70
N THR A 311 -8.62 -6.24 -5.26
CA THR A 311 -9.62 -5.17 -5.43
C THR A 311 -9.27 -4.21 -6.56
N SER A 312 -8.07 -4.33 -7.15
CA SER A 312 -7.53 -3.39 -8.12
C SER A 312 -7.50 -1.95 -7.58
N ALA A 313 -7.17 -1.81 -6.30
CA ALA A 313 -7.04 -0.54 -5.61
C ALA A 313 -5.57 -0.25 -5.30
N ALA A 314 -5.16 1.01 -5.42
CA ALA A 314 -3.81 1.43 -5.07
C ALA A 314 -3.81 2.84 -4.46
N SER A 315 -2.77 3.17 -3.71
CA SER A 315 -2.58 4.52 -3.18
C SER A 315 -2.62 5.57 -4.30
N LEU A 316 -3.16 6.74 -3.99
CA LEU A 316 -3.22 7.92 -4.88
C LEU A 316 -4.09 7.75 -6.13
N ILE A 317 -4.73 6.59 -6.33
CA ILE A 317 -5.66 6.34 -7.43
C ILE A 317 -6.99 5.74 -6.96
N GLY A 318 -8.07 6.00 -7.69
CA GLY A 318 -9.39 5.41 -7.43
C GLY A 318 -9.52 3.93 -7.81
N GLY A 319 -8.63 3.45 -8.68
CA GLY A 319 -8.51 2.04 -9.09
C GLY A 319 -7.66 1.90 -10.35
N PHE A 320 -7.31 0.67 -10.72
CA PHE A 320 -6.50 0.42 -11.92
C PHE A 320 -6.91 -0.83 -12.72
N THR A 321 -6.50 -0.88 -13.99
CA THR A 321 -6.64 -2.05 -14.87
C THR A 321 -5.49 -2.11 -15.88
N GLY A 322 -5.02 -3.30 -16.25
CA GLY A 322 -3.89 -3.43 -17.19
C GLY A 322 -2.65 -2.72 -16.64
N ILE A 323 -2.20 -3.16 -15.47
CA ILE A 323 -0.96 -2.72 -14.83
C ILE A 323 -0.23 -3.99 -14.45
N GLU A 324 1.02 -4.11 -14.86
CA GLU A 324 1.84 -5.33 -14.72
C GLU A 324 3.10 -5.07 -13.89
N ALA A 325 3.36 -3.81 -13.53
CA ALA A 325 4.54 -3.41 -12.78
C ALA A 325 4.21 -2.33 -11.74
N ILE A 326 4.86 -2.43 -10.57
CA ILE A 326 4.79 -1.42 -9.51
C ILE A 326 6.19 -1.06 -9.05
N THR A 327 6.47 0.23 -8.94
CA THR A 327 7.62 0.74 -8.20
C THR A 327 7.10 1.42 -6.94
N GLY A 328 7.48 0.91 -5.77
CA GLY A 328 7.21 1.54 -4.48
C GLY A 328 8.02 2.81 -4.28
N GLY A 329 7.62 3.57 -3.27
CA GLY A 329 8.31 4.78 -2.84
C GLY A 329 9.39 4.48 -1.80
N THR A 330 9.71 5.49 -0.99
CA THR A 330 10.68 5.33 0.12
C THR A 330 10.00 5.00 1.45
N GLY A 331 8.69 4.78 1.43
CA GLY A 331 7.90 4.38 2.59
C GLY A 331 8.11 2.91 2.95
N SER A 332 7.24 2.38 3.80
CA SER A 332 7.12 0.94 3.98
C SER A 332 5.93 0.47 3.16
N ASP A 333 6.20 -0.05 1.98
CA ASP A 333 5.17 -0.26 0.96
C ASP A 333 4.63 -1.68 1.00
N THR A 334 3.36 -1.83 0.62
CA THR A 334 2.64 -3.11 0.72
C THR A 334 2.03 -3.51 -0.61
N LEU A 335 2.32 -4.73 -1.05
CA LEU A 335 1.66 -5.36 -2.18
C LEU A 335 0.85 -6.57 -1.72
N THR A 336 -0.46 -6.53 -1.97
CA THR A 336 -1.38 -7.66 -1.73
C THR A 336 -1.66 -8.39 -3.04
N GLY A 337 -1.35 -9.68 -3.08
CA GLY A 337 -1.55 -10.55 -4.25
C GLY A 337 -3.00 -10.89 -4.53
N GLN A 338 -3.24 -11.59 -5.63
CA GLN A 338 -4.57 -12.01 -6.06
C GLN A 338 -5.15 -13.11 -5.15
N ASN A 339 -6.48 -13.26 -5.12
CA ASN A 339 -7.15 -14.40 -4.47
C ASN A 339 -7.02 -15.69 -5.30
N ALA A 340 -5.79 -16.09 -5.54
CA ALA A 340 -5.37 -17.27 -6.29
C ALA A 340 -4.09 -17.82 -5.67
N ALA A 341 -3.68 -19.02 -6.03
CA ALA A 341 -2.38 -19.53 -5.61
C ALA A 341 -1.27 -18.75 -6.34
N ASN A 342 -0.54 -17.92 -5.61
CA ASN A 342 0.53 -17.10 -6.16
C ASN A 342 1.91 -17.71 -5.87
N THR A 343 2.83 -17.54 -6.82
CA THR A 343 4.26 -17.80 -6.60
C THR A 343 5.02 -16.49 -6.63
N TRP A 344 5.44 -16.02 -5.47
CA TRP A 344 6.24 -14.82 -5.28
C TRP A 344 7.71 -15.18 -5.40
N ASN A 345 8.43 -14.54 -6.32
CA ASN A 345 9.86 -14.72 -6.49
C ASN A 345 10.56 -13.41 -6.10
N ILE A 346 11.23 -13.40 -4.96
CA ILE A 346 11.97 -12.24 -4.45
C ILE A 346 13.41 -12.41 -4.94
N THR A 347 13.77 -11.60 -5.94
CA THR A 347 15.01 -11.78 -6.72
C THR A 347 16.12 -10.81 -6.34
N ALA A 348 15.75 -9.66 -5.78
CA ALA A 348 16.63 -8.70 -5.13
C ALA A 348 15.91 -8.09 -3.93
N ALA A 349 16.62 -7.29 -3.12
CA ALA A 349 16.02 -6.66 -1.95
C ALA A 349 14.74 -5.89 -2.35
N ASN A 350 13.62 -6.20 -1.69
CA ASN A 350 12.31 -5.57 -1.93
C ASN A 350 11.85 -5.60 -3.40
N THR A 351 12.35 -6.56 -4.20
CA THR A 351 12.16 -6.59 -5.66
C THR A 351 11.92 -8.01 -6.15
N GLY A 352 10.92 -8.18 -7.02
CA GLY A 352 10.52 -9.51 -7.45
C GLY A 352 9.39 -9.54 -8.48
N ASN A 353 8.76 -10.71 -8.58
CA ASN A 353 7.60 -10.93 -9.43
C ASN A 353 6.62 -11.94 -8.84
N ILE A 354 5.40 -11.93 -9.35
CA ILE A 354 4.34 -12.90 -9.07
C ILE A 354 4.13 -13.73 -10.34
N GLY A 355 4.45 -15.02 -10.29
CA GLY A 355 4.27 -15.97 -11.39
C GLY A 355 5.00 -15.61 -12.70
N GLY A 356 5.92 -14.64 -12.66
CA GLY A 356 6.59 -14.06 -13.83
C GLY A 356 5.77 -13.08 -14.67
N GLY A 357 4.49 -12.84 -14.33
CA GLY A 357 3.58 -11.97 -15.08
C GLY A 357 3.38 -10.57 -14.49
N PHE A 358 3.61 -10.41 -13.18
CA PHE A 358 3.52 -9.13 -12.49
C PHE A 358 4.83 -8.84 -11.77
N THR A 359 5.40 -7.65 -11.92
CA THR A 359 6.69 -7.26 -11.34
C THR A 359 6.53 -6.19 -10.27
N PHE A 360 7.43 -6.19 -9.30
CA PHE A 360 7.46 -5.16 -8.26
C PHE A 360 8.90 -4.81 -7.86
N ALA A 361 9.14 -3.56 -7.50
CA ALA A 361 10.39 -3.06 -6.94
C ALA A 361 10.08 -2.08 -5.80
N GLY A 362 10.97 -1.99 -4.81
CA GLY A 362 10.78 -1.09 -3.67
C GLY A 362 9.56 -1.41 -2.80
N ILE A 363 9.18 -2.69 -2.67
CA ILE A 363 8.07 -3.11 -1.80
C ILE A 363 8.62 -3.90 -0.62
N GLU A 364 8.37 -3.44 0.60
CA GLU A 364 8.90 -4.03 1.84
C GLU A 364 8.00 -5.14 2.41
N SER A 365 6.70 -5.08 2.13
CA SER A 365 5.68 -5.96 2.72
C SER A 365 4.87 -6.67 1.65
N LEU A 366 4.86 -8.00 1.68
CA LEU A 366 4.06 -8.82 0.78
C LEU A 366 2.95 -9.50 1.56
N ILE A 367 1.73 -9.42 1.03
CA ILE A 367 0.56 -10.10 1.57
C ILE A 367 0.02 -11.03 0.47
N GLY A 368 -0.17 -12.29 0.80
CA GLY A 368 -0.83 -13.26 -0.05
C GLY A 368 -2.34 -13.02 -0.22
N GLY A 369 -3.03 -14.02 -0.74
CA GLY A 369 -4.46 -14.01 -1.00
C GLY A 369 -5.24 -14.91 -0.05
N GLU A 370 -6.35 -15.45 -0.57
CA GLU A 370 -7.17 -16.46 0.12
C GLU A 370 -6.73 -17.92 -0.15
N SER A 371 -5.81 -18.12 -1.09
CA SER A 371 -5.33 -19.43 -1.51
C SER A 371 -3.87 -19.61 -1.14
N SER A 372 -3.43 -20.87 -1.07
CA SER A 372 -2.03 -21.21 -0.79
C SER A 372 -1.03 -20.47 -1.67
N ASP A 373 -0.18 -19.69 -1.02
CA ASP A 373 0.88 -18.91 -1.64
C ASP A 373 2.27 -19.49 -1.36
N THR A 374 3.19 -19.29 -2.30
CA THR A 374 4.59 -19.69 -2.16
C THR A 374 5.51 -18.49 -2.34
N PHE A 375 6.32 -18.20 -1.33
CA PHE A 375 7.29 -17.11 -1.33
C PHE A 375 8.71 -17.67 -1.43
N ASN A 376 9.33 -17.53 -2.61
CA ASN A 376 10.71 -17.93 -2.86
C ASN A 376 11.65 -16.75 -2.60
N LEU A 377 12.32 -16.76 -1.45
CA LEU A 377 13.20 -15.69 -0.99
C LEU A 377 14.65 -15.96 -1.42
N ALA A 378 15.07 -15.34 -2.53
CA ALA A 378 16.48 -15.30 -2.93
C ALA A 378 17.21 -14.07 -2.37
N ALA A 379 16.45 -13.07 -1.93
CA ALA A 379 16.91 -11.84 -1.33
C ALA A 379 15.97 -11.41 -0.18
N GLY A 380 16.37 -10.39 0.57
CA GLY A 380 15.63 -9.90 1.73
C GLY A 380 14.34 -9.17 1.34
N ILE A 381 13.30 -9.44 2.12
CA ILE A 381 12.01 -8.73 2.11
C ILE A 381 11.65 -8.49 3.57
N GLY A 382 11.19 -7.29 3.91
CA GLY A 382 10.93 -6.89 5.30
C GLY A 382 9.86 -7.76 5.97
N ALA A 383 8.70 -7.87 5.32
CA ALA A 383 7.58 -8.63 5.82
C ALA A 383 6.95 -9.54 4.76
N VAL A 384 6.55 -10.73 5.19
CA VAL A 384 5.72 -11.66 4.42
C VAL A 384 4.54 -12.07 5.28
N ASN A 385 3.34 -11.97 4.74
CA ASN A 385 2.14 -12.54 5.31
C ASN A 385 1.47 -13.42 4.27
N GLY A 386 1.41 -14.73 4.51
CA GLY A 386 0.75 -15.68 3.61
C GLY A 386 -0.72 -15.39 3.37
N GLY A 387 -1.39 -14.70 4.29
CA GLY A 387 -2.82 -14.42 4.19
C GLY A 387 -3.62 -15.61 4.70
N ALA A 388 -4.57 -16.07 3.91
CA ALA A 388 -5.31 -17.30 4.18
C ALA A 388 -4.91 -18.37 3.17
N GLY A 389 -5.03 -19.64 3.58
CA GLY A 389 -4.53 -20.75 2.79
C GLY A 389 -3.50 -21.52 3.61
N ALA A 390 -2.78 -22.42 2.94
CA ALA A 390 -1.60 -23.04 3.51
C ALA A 390 -0.39 -22.53 2.74
N ASP A 391 0.38 -21.67 3.36
CA ASP A 391 1.39 -20.84 2.73
C ASP A 391 2.79 -21.35 3.05
N THR A 392 3.70 -21.13 2.11
CA THR A 392 5.07 -21.62 2.20
C THR A 392 6.06 -20.51 1.93
N VAL A 393 7.02 -20.33 2.83
CA VAL A 393 8.22 -19.50 2.64
C VAL A 393 9.42 -20.40 2.40
N ASN A 394 10.04 -20.27 1.23
CA ASN A 394 11.23 -21.01 0.82
C ASN A 394 12.45 -20.10 0.81
N ILE A 395 13.46 -20.43 1.61
CA ILE A 395 14.74 -19.72 1.61
C ILE A 395 15.63 -20.33 0.50
N VAL A 396 15.69 -19.63 -0.64
CA VAL A 396 16.37 -20.10 -1.86
C VAL A 396 17.66 -19.34 -2.16
N GLY A 397 17.94 -18.25 -1.44
CA GLY A 397 19.21 -17.53 -1.44
C GLY A 397 19.58 -17.06 -0.03
N SER A 398 20.86 -16.78 0.21
CA SER A 398 21.30 -16.19 1.48
C SER A 398 21.19 -14.67 1.40
N TYR A 399 20.62 -14.03 2.43
CA TYR A 399 20.29 -12.62 2.36
C TYR A 399 20.24 -11.93 3.73
N GLY A 400 20.04 -10.61 3.69
CA GLY A 400 19.93 -9.73 4.83
C GLY A 400 21.28 -9.25 5.37
N SER A 401 21.20 -8.41 6.39
CA SER A 401 22.30 -7.78 7.10
C SER A 401 22.01 -7.79 8.60
N GLY A 402 23.03 -7.64 9.45
CA GLY A 402 22.84 -7.64 10.90
C GLY A 402 22.02 -6.45 11.46
N ALA A 403 21.52 -5.56 10.60
CA ALA A 403 20.67 -4.43 10.96
C ALA A 403 19.19 -4.64 10.58
N ASP A 404 18.88 -5.64 9.76
CA ASP A 404 17.52 -5.85 9.25
C ASP A 404 16.62 -6.51 10.29
N ASP A 405 15.33 -6.21 10.26
CA ASP A 405 14.32 -6.91 11.05
C ASP A 405 13.32 -7.56 10.08
N PHE A 406 13.11 -8.87 10.22
CA PHE A 406 12.23 -9.64 9.35
C PHE A 406 11.05 -10.24 10.12
N VAL A 407 9.85 -10.15 9.54
CA VAL A 407 8.61 -10.74 10.07
C VAL A 407 7.93 -11.57 8.99
N TYR A 408 7.92 -12.89 9.18
CA TYR A 408 7.32 -13.82 8.22
C TYR A 408 6.20 -14.64 8.88
N THR A 409 5.01 -14.53 8.32
CA THR A 409 3.82 -15.28 8.73
C THR A 409 3.46 -16.28 7.63
N ALA A 410 3.64 -17.57 7.91
CA ALA A 410 3.32 -18.68 7.00
C ALA A 410 3.27 -20.01 7.76
N GLU A 411 2.61 -21.02 7.21
CA GLU A 411 2.49 -22.33 7.84
C GLU A 411 3.76 -23.18 7.68
N VAL A 412 4.50 -22.99 6.58
CA VAL A 412 5.68 -23.81 6.26
C VAL A 412 6.89 -22.94 5.92
N PHE A 413 7.99 -23.17 6.61
CA PHE A 413 9.30 -22.58 6.29
C PHE A 413 10.26 -23.66 5.85
N THR A 414 10.80 -23.55 4.64
CA THR A 414 11.82 -24.46 4.11
C THR A 414 13.12 -23.72 3.81
N ASN A 415 14.23 -24.45 3.80
CA ASN A 415 15.52 -23.89 3.49
C ASN A 415 16.34 -24.83 2.62
N SER A 416 16.97 -24.27 1.58
CA SER A 416 17.84 -24.99 0.64
C SER A 416 19.33 -24.80 0.95
N GLY A 417 19.68 -24.67 2.24
CA GLY A 417 21.07 -24.48 2.68
C GLY A 417 21.53 -23.01 2.68
N ASN A 418 20.59 -22.08 2.75
CA ASN A 418 20.85 -20.64 2.74
C ASN A 418 20.68 -20.03 4.14
N THR A 419 21.38 -18.91 4.38
CA THR A 419 21.37 -18.22 5.68
C THR A 419 20.59 -16.92 5.62
N ILE A 420 19.70 -16.71 6.60
CA ILE A 420 19.07 -15.42 6.89
C ILE A 420 19.95 -14.67 7.89
N THR A 421 20.44 -13.48 7.52
CA THR A 421 21.19 -12.59 8.43
C THR A 421 20.31 -11.40 8.79
N ALA A 422 20.10 -11.14 10.08
CA ALA A 422 19.20 -10.09 10.56
C ALA A 422 19.61 -9.63 11.96
N ASN A 423 19.15 -8.47 12.40
CA ASN A 423 19.06 -8.17 13.82
C ASN A 423 17.99 -9.06 14.49
N SER A 424 16.78 -9.10 13.92
CA SER A 424 15.70 -9.95 14.41
C SER A 424 14.98 -10.73 13.32
N LEU A 425 14.55 -11.94 13.65
CA LEU A 425 13.67 -12.77 12.84
C LEU A 425 12.46 -13.18 13.67
N THR A 426 11.27 -12.84 13.18
CA THR A 426 9.99 -13.30 13.75
C THR A 426 9.32 -14.23 12.76
N LEU A 427 8.97 -15.43 13.22
CA LEU A 427 8.21 -16.42 12.47
C LEU A 427 6.86 -16.64 13.13
N GLU A 428 5.77 -16.60 12.37
CA GLU A 428 4.41 -16.66 12.90
C GLU A 428 3.56 -17.70 12.18
N GLY A 429 2.69 -18.39 12.92
CA GLY A 429 1.72 -19.33 12.36
C GLY A 429 2.29 -20.68 11.91
N ALA A 430 3.56 -20.94 12.17
CA ALA A 430 4.25 -22.09 11.58
C ALA A 430 3.75 -23.43 12.13
N THR A 431 3.47 -24.35 11.20
CA THR A 431 3.28 -25.78 11.46
C THR A 431 4.55 -26.59 11.17
N LEU A 432 5.51 -26.00 10.44
CA LEU A 432 6.82 -26.59 10.22
C LEU A 432 7.86 -25.49 9.96
N ILE A 433 8.98 -25.53 10.67
CA ILE A 433 10.14 -24.67 10.40
C ILE A 433 11.36 -25.56 10.15
N GLY A 434 11.81 -25.64 8.89
CA GLY A 434 12.92 -26.50 8.50
C GLY A 434 12.62 -28.00 8.70
N SER A 435 13.63 -28.82 8.47
CA SER A 435 13.60 -30.27 8.71
C SER A 435 14.99 -30.79 9.08
N ASN A 436 15.09 -32.05 9.49
CA ASN A 436 16.37 -32.74 9.56
C ASN A 436 16.61 -33.49 8.23
N PRO A 437 17.68 -33.22 7.46
CA PRO A 437 18.82 -32.33 7.76
C PRO A 437 18.68 -30.88 7.29
N ASN A 438 17.61 -30.51 6.58
CA ASN A 438 17.46 -29.18 5.97
C ASN A 438 16.90 -28.13 6.96
N ARG A 439 17.73 -27.75 7.93
CA ARG A 439 17.38 -26.79 8.98
C ARG A 439 17.27 -25.38 8.41
N LEU A 440 16.45 -24.54 9.02
CA LEU A 440 16.49 -23.10 8.75
C LEU A 440 17.82 -22.56 9.30
N LEU A 441 18.67 -22.00 8.44
CA LEU A 441 19.95 -21.45 8.86
C LEU A 441 19.81 -19.95 9.09
N THR A 442 20.25 -19.49 10.25
CA THR A 442 20.12 -18.11 10.69
C THR A 442 21.46 -17.55 11.17
N SER A 443 21.61 -16.25 11.07
CA SER A 443 22.66 -15.46 11.71
C SER A 443 22.01 -14.22 12.30
N VAL A 444 21.23 -14.39 13.38
CA VAL A 444 20.38 -13.34 13.96
C VAL A 444 20.66 -13.11 15.45
N ASN A 445 20.48 -11.86 15.91
CA ASN A 445 20.64 -11.56 17.34
C ASN A 445 19.45 -12.08 18.15
N THR A 446 18.24 -11.93 17.59
CA THR A 446 16.98 -12.27 18.26
C THR A 446 16.08 -13.12 17.36
N LEU A 447 15.49 -14.17 17.93
CA LEU A 447 14.49 -15.01 17.29
C LEU A 447 13.20 -15.03 18.11
N ALA A 448 12.08 -14.82 17.41
CA ALA A 448 10.73 -15.05 17.92
C ALA A 448 10.01 -16.07 17.03
N ILE A 449 9.26 -16.97 17.68
CA ILE A 449 8.35 -17.89 17.00
C ILE A 449 7.02 -17.84 17.75
N THR A 450 5.94 -17.44 17.10
CA THR A 450 4.63 -17.28 17.76
C THR A 450 3.50 -17.92 16.95
N GLY A 451 2.37 -18.19 17.61
CA GLY A 451 1.19 -18.78 16.98
C GLY A 451 1.44 -20.13 16.28
N SER A 452 2.51 -20.82 16.64
CA SER A 452 3.03 -22.00 15.93
C SER A 452 2.66 -23.28 16.68
N SER A 453 2.56 -24.41 15.97
CA SER A 453 2.09 -25.69 16.56
C SER A 453 2.89 -26.94 16.18
N GLY A 454 3.96 -26.80 15.38
CA GLY A 454 4.76 -27.93 14.90
C GLY A 454 6.26 -27.80 15.13
N ALA A 455 7.02 -28.72 14.53
CA ALA A 455 8.45 -28.83 14.80
C ALA A 455 9.26 -27.70 14.15
N ALA A 456 10.25 -27.19 14.88
CA ALA A 456 11.19 -26.19 14.41
C ALA A 456 12.63 -26.71 14.48
N TYR A 457 13.31 -26.73 13.33
CA TYR A 457 14.70 -27.15 13.16
C TYR A 457 15.53 -25.95 12.69
N ILE A 458 16.29 -25.35 13.60
CA ILE A 458 16.97 -24.07 13.36
C ILE A 458 18.46 -24.20 13.70
N ALA A 459 19.35 -23.77 12.82
CA ALA A 459 20.77 -23.67 13.10
C ALA A 459 21.23 -22.21 13.00
N GLU A 460 21.63 -21.65 14.14
CA GLU A 460 22.11 -20.30 14.27
C GLU A 460 23.64 -20.27 14.23
N ALA A 461 24.20 -19.40 13.39
CA ALA A 461 25.64 -19.29 13.20
C ALA A 461 26.35 -18.64 14.40
N SER A 462 25.64 -17.83 15.17
CA SER A 462 26.19 -17.00 16.26
C SER A 462 25.51 -17.29 17.61
N GLY A 463 25.52 -16.33 18.53
CA GLY A 463 24.75 -16.41 19.77
C GLY A 463 23.33 -15.91 19.56
N LEU A 464 22.36 -16.47 20.29
CA LEU A 464 20.94 -16.21 20.06
C LEU A 464 20.19 -15.80 21.33
N THR A 465 19.39 -14.75 21.20
CA THR A 465 18.36 -14.42 22.18
C THR A 465 16.99 -14.88 21.68
N LEU A 466 16.34 -15.74 22.45
CA LEU A 466 14.99 -16.24 22.22
C LEU A 466 14.01 -15.29 22.91
N SER A 467 13.54 -14.27 22.20
CA SER A 467 12.68 -13.23 22.78
C SER A 467 11.30 -13.74 23.15
N SER A 468 10.77 -14.67 22.35
CA SER A 468 9.52 -15.39 22.62
C SER A 468 9.41 -16.58 21.67
N ILE A 469 9.66 -17.79 22.17
CA ILE A 469 9.38 -19.02 21.41
C ILE A 469 8.15 -19.70 21.98
N ASN A 470 7.12 -19.85 21.14
CA ASN A 470 5.89 -20.57 21.44
C ASN A 470 5.50 -21.46 20.26
N LEU A 471 5.73 -22.76 20.44
CA LEU A 471 5.42 -23.80 19.45
C LEU A 471 4.19 -24.64 19.84
N GLY A 472 3.45 -24.28 20.89
CA GLY A 472 2.34 -25.08 21.39
C GLY A 472 2.75 -26.53 21.65
N SER A 473 2.15 -27.47 20.92
CA SER A 473 2.48 -28.91 20.96
C SER A 473 3.69 -29.33 20.12
N GLY A 474 4.36 -28.39 19.46
CA GLY A 474 5.52 -28.63 18.61
C GLY A 474 6.83 -28.73 19.40
N SER A 475 7.90 -29.18 18.75
CA SER A 475 9.22 -29.34 19.36
C SER A 475 10.25 -28.38 18.75
N LEU A 476 11.18 -27.86 19.56
CA LEU A 476 12.30 -27.04 19.09
C LEU A 476 13.60 -27.85 19.06
N PHE A 477 14.29 -27.86 17.92
CA PHE A 477 15.63 -28.38 17.71
C PHE A 477 16.56 -27.24 17.25
N LEU A 478 17.26 -26.62 18.20
CA LEU A 478 18.10 -25.45 17.97
C LEU A 478 19.56 -25.75 18.24
N SER A 479 20.44 -25.36 17.30
CA SER A 479 21.87 -25.31 17.55
C SER A 479 22.38 -23.89 17.33
N ALA A 480 23.31 -23.42 18.14
CA ALA A 480 23.89 -22.08 18.03
C ALA A 480 25.42 -22.12 18.08
N GLY A 481 26.07 -21.33 17.22
CA GLY A 481 27.52 -21.12 17.25
C GLY A 481 28.03 -20.28 18.43
N GLY A 482 27.13 -19.80 19.29
CA GLY A 482 27.42 -19.04 20.52
C GLY A 482 26.51 -19.45 21.67
N SER A 483 26.27 -18.52 22.62
CA SER A 483 25.36 -18.74 23.74
C SER A 483 23.90 -18.67 23.32
N ILE A 484 23.02 -19.41 24.00
CA ILE A 484 21.57 -19.35 23.83
C ILE A 484 20.94 -18.79 25.10
N THR A 485 20.11 -17.76 24.99
CA THR A 485 19.39 -17.19 26.14
C THR A 485 17.91 -16.95 25.82
N GLY A 486 17.03 -16.88 26.82
CA GLY A 486 15.65 -16.40 26.62
C GLY A 486 14.57 -17.35 27.12
N THR A 487 13.40 -17.35 26.46
CA THR A 487 12.22 -18.13 26.90
C THR A 487 11.71 -19.08 25.81
N VAL A 488 11.29 -20.28 26.22
CA VAL A 488 10.77 -21.32 25.31
C VAL A 488 9.55 -22.02 25.89
N SER A 489 8.46 -22.06 25.13
CA SER A 489 7.29 -22.91 25.35
C SER A 489 7.11 -23.84 24.16
N ALA A 490 7.18 -25.15 24.41
CA ALA A 490 7.13 -26.21 23.39
C ALA A 490 6.79 -27.55 24.08
N ASP A 491 6.47 -28.59 23.32
CA ASP A 491 6.35 -29.95 23.86
C ASP A 491 7.73 -30.53 24.23
N ALA A 492 8.68 -30.47 23.30
CA ALA A 492 10.05 -30.93 23.53
C ALA A 492 11.07 -29.88 23.08
N LEU A 493 12.18 -29.81 23.80
CA LEU A 493 13.27 -28.86 23.55
C LEU A 493 14.60 -29.59 23.45
N THR A 494 15.31 -29.39 22.36
CA THR A 494 16.68 -29.86 22.14
C THR A 494 17.56 -28.66 21.80
N LEU A 495 18.56 -28.40 22.64
CA LEU A 495 19.53 -27.30 22.47
C LEU A 495 20.96 -27.82 22.32
N ASP A 496 21.72 -27.26 21.39
CA ASP A 496 23.15 -27.50 21.22
C ASP A 496 23.87 -26.15 21.01
N ALA A 497 24.74 -25.76 21.93
CA ALA A 497 25.37 -24.45 21.89
C ALA A 497 26.90 -24.54 21.97
N ALA A 498 27.60 -23.73 21.17
CA ALA A 498 29.03 -23.58 21.38
C ALA A 498 29.33 -22.80 22.68
N GLY A 499 28.41 -21.94 23.13
CA GLY A 499 28.48 -21.14 24.36
C GLY A 499 27.47 -21.57 25.43
N ALA A 500 27.29 -20.72 26.45
CA ALA A 500 26.41 -21.01 27.58
C ALA A 500 24.94 -21.11 27.16
N ILE A 501 24.15 -21.92 27.86
CA ILE A 501 22.71 -22.02 27.67
C ILE A 501 22.03 -21.45 28.91
N THR A 502 21.14 -20.46 28.76
CA THR A 502 20.38 -19.86 29.87
C THR A 502 18.94 -19.59 29.45
N VAL A 503 18.06 -20.56 29.67
CA VAL A 503 16.67 -20.48 29.19
C VAL A 503 15.65 -20.73 30.30
N ASN A 504 14.55 -19.97 30.26
CA ASN A 504 13.34 -20.30 31.00
C ASN A 504 12.43 -21.11 30.09
N THR A 505 11.90 -22.22 30.58
CA THR A 505 11.19 -23.20 29.78
C THR A 505 9.78 -23.45 30.32
N ASN A 506 8.90 -23.87 29.41
CA ASN A 506 7.60 -24.49 29.64
C ASN A 506 7.52 -25.68 28.68
N VAL A 507 8.22 -26.78 29.02
CA VAL A 507 8.41 -27.94 28.13
C VAL A 507 8.25 -29.27 28.86
N ASN A 508 7.72 -30.28 28.15
CA ASN A 508 7.58 -31.62 28.73
C ASN A 508 8.91 -32.38 28.76
N SER A 509 9.74 -32.23 27.72
CA SER A 509 11.03 -32.92 27.59
C SER A 509 12.17 -31.98 27.21
N LEU A 510 13.35 -32.19 27.79
CA LEU A 510 14.54 -31.37 27.55
C LEU A 510 15.81 -32.19 27.28
N ASP A 511 16.46 -31.90 26.15
CA ASP A 511 17.86 -32.19 25.86
C ASP A 511 18.64 -30.87 25.73
N ALA A 512 19.84 -30.80 26.30
CA ALA A 512 20.70 -29.63 26.16
C ALA A 512 22.17 -30.02 26.17
N SER A 513 22.98 -29.47 25.27
CA SER A 513 24.42 -29.70 25.28
C SER A 513 25.19 -28.41 24.99
N THR A 514 26.36 -28.27 25.61
CA THR A 514 27.27 -27.16 25.28
C THR A 514 28.73 -27.57 25.27
N SER A 515 29.50 -26.92 24.38
CA SER A 515 30.96 -27.06 24.35
C SER A 515 31.70 -26.11 25.30
N ALA A 516 31.06 -25.01 25.73
CA ALA A 516 31.65 -24.03 26.63
C ALA A 516 30.61 -23.23 27.42
N GLY A 517 30.85 -23.01 28.71
CA GLY A 517 29.91 -22.27 29.56
C GLY A 517 28.88 -23.18 30.25
N ALA A 518 28.19 -22.63 31.24
CA ALA A 518 27.22 -23.38 32.03
C ALA A 518 25.90 -23.61 31.26
N ILE A 519 25.17 -24.64 31.67
CA ILE A 519 23.75 -24.82 31.31
C ILE A 519 22.91 -24.38 32.50
N THR A 520 22.01 -23.41 32.28
CA THR A 520 21.05 -22.92 33.27
C THR A 520 19.65 -23.00 32.68
N ILE A 521 18.80 -23.81 33.31
CA ILE A 521 17.41 -24.05 32.89
C ILE A 521 16.50 -23.73 34.05
N SER A 522 15.44 -22.97 33.80
CA SER A 522 14.37 -22.74 34.75
C SER A 522 13.02 -23.13 34.13
N GLU A 523 12.48 -24.26 34.56
CA GLU A 523 11.19 -24.79 34.17
C GLU A 523 10.08 -24.27 35.07
N THR A 524 8.92 -23.96 34.48
CA THR A 524 7.76 -23.45 35.20
C THR A 524 6.93 -24.55 35.88
N ASP A 525 6.94 -25.77 35.35
CA ASP A 525 6.19 -26.91 35.87
C ASP A 525 7.05 -28.18 36.03
N ASN A 526 6.67 -29.30 35.41
CA ASN A 526 7.40 -30.57 35.50
C ASN A 526 8.25 -30.78 34.25
N MET A 527 9.49 -31.23 34.43
CA MET A 527 10.40 -31.54 33.34
C MET A 527 10.75 -33.03 33.31
N ILE A 528 10.78 -33.61 32.10
CA ILE A 528 11.48 -34.87 31.83
C ILE A 528 12.80 -34.53 31.13
N LEU A 529 13.93 -34.96 31.71
CA LEU A 529 15.24 -34.80 31.10
C LEU A 529 15.51 -35.96 30.13
N GLY A 530 16.11 -35.64 28.99
CA GLY A 530 16.87 -36.57 28.17
C GLY A 530 18.34 -36.52 28.57
N ASN A 531 19.20 -35.90 27.76
CA ASN A 531 20.60 -35.67 28.06
C ASN A 531 20.90 -34.17 28.21
N VAL A 532 21.38 -33.78 29.39
CA VAL A 532 21.90 -32.44 29.68
C VAL A 532 23.41 -32.51 29.86
N ASP A 533 24.20 -32.05 28.91
CA ASP A 533 25.66 -32.18 28.93
C ASP A 533 26.37 -30.83 28.82
N ALA A 534 26.86 -30.33 29.96
CA ALA A 534 27.68 -29.11 30.03
C ALA A 534 29.18 -29.40 29.88
N GLY A 535 29.57 -30.65 29.61
CA GLY A 535 30.95 -31.10 29.53
C GLY A 535 31.73 -30.78 30.80
N GLY A 536 32.71 -29.89 30.70
CA GLY A 536 33.53 -29.45 31.82
C GLY A 536 32.94 -28.30 32.66
N ASN A 537 31.69 -27.90 32.42
CA ASN A 537 31.07 -26.72 33.03
C ASN A 537 29.92 -27.09 33.97
N ALA A 538 29.41 -26.10 34.71
CA ALA A 538 28.34 -26.30 35.68
C ALA A 538 26.96 -26.47 35.01
N VAL A 539 26.09 -27.22 35.68
CA VAL A 539 24.67 -27.41 35.33
C VAL A 539 23.81 -26.81 36.45
N TYR A 540 22.81 -26.02 36.09
CA TYR A 540 21.82 -25.44 37.00
C TYR A 540 20.43 -25.77 36.45
N LEU A 541 19.65 -26.56 37.20
CA LEU A 541 18.31 -26.96 36.81
C LEU A 541 17.31 -26.54 37.89
N ALA A 542 16.37 -25.68 37.54
CA ALA A 542 15.25 -25.33 38.39
C ALA A 542 13.94 -25.80 37.75
N ALA A 543 12.99 -26.30 38.54
CA ALA A 543 11.63 -26.63 38.10
C ALA A 543 10.59 -26.26 39.16
N GLY A 544 9.47 -25.67 38.74
CA GLY A 544 8.34 -25.37 39.64
C GLY A 544 7.66 -26.62 40.21
N GLY A 545 7.77 -27.75 39.50
CA GLY A 545 7.25 -29.06 39.86
C GLY A 545 8.36 -30.10 40.04
N SER A 546 8.31 -31.16 39.25
CA SER A 546 9.20 -32.32 39.37
C SER A 546 10.23 -32.39 38.25
N ILE A 547 11.44 -32.85 38.55
CA ILE A 547 12.45 -33.21 37.53
C ILE A 547 12.60 -34.73 37.48
N ASN A 548 12.39 -35.33 36.31
CA ASN A 548 12.38 -36.78 36.11
C ASN A 548 13.30 -37.20 34.95
N GLY A 549 13.81 -38.43 34.99
CA GLY A 549 14.48 -39.08 33.86
C GLY A 549 15.86 -38.51 33.51
N GLY A 550 16.48 -39.15 32.52
CA GLY A 550 17.66 -38.60 31.84
C GLY A 550 18.99 -38.66 32.58
N THR A 551 19.99 -38.04 31.95
CA THR A 551 21.36 -37.87 32.44
C THR A 551 21.71 -36.38 32.46
N PHE A 552 22.40 -35.93 33.50
CA PHE A 552 23.06 -34.62 33.47
C PHE A 552 24.56 -34.76 33.77
N THR A 553 25.40 -34.16 32.91
CA THR A 553 26.86 -34.23 32.96
C THR A 553 27.46 -32.83 33.05
N GLY A 554 28.47 -32.65 33.89
CA GLY A 554 29.09 -31.35 34.14
C GLY A 554 30.21 -31.41 35.18
N SER A 555 30.89 -30.28 35.42
CA SER A 555 31.82 -30.18 36.56
C SER A 555 31.08 -30.25 37.89
N SER A 556 29.90 -29.64 37.98
CA SER A 556 29.03 -29.58 39.15
C SER A 556 27.59 -29.43 38.70
N ALA A 557 26.62 -29.84 39.54
CA ALA A 557 25.21 -29.57 39.30
C ALA A 557 24.52 -28.97 40.54
N GLU A 558 23.67 -27.97 40.32
CA GLU A 558 22.69 -27.49 41.29
C GLU A 558 21.29 -27.76 40.77
N ILE A 559 20.47 -28.46 41.57
CA ILE A 559 19.10 -28.81 41.20
C ILE A 559 18.14 -28.22 42.23
N ASN A 560 17.14 -27.48 41.75
CA ASN A 560 16.06 -26.94 42.54
C ASN A 560 14.70 -27.41 42.00
N ALA A 561 14.01 -28.29 42.72
CA ALA A 561 12.70 -28.78 42.28
C ALA A 561 11.81 -29.16 43.46
N GLY A 562 10.50 -29.21 43.24
CA GLY A 562 9.54 -29.72 44.21
C GLY A 562 9.78 -31.20 44.53
N THR A 563 10.00 -32.03 43.51
CA THR A 563 10.45 -33.43 43.67
C THR A 563 11.46 -33.81 42.57
N ILE A 564 12.28 -34.83 42.81
CA ILE A 564 13.26 -35.33 41.85
C ILE A 564 13.10 -36.85 41.75
N GLY A 565 12.90 -37.36 40.54
CA GLY A 565 12.83 -38.80 40.26
C GLY A 565 11.54 -39.49 40.65
N LEU A 566 10.40 -38.79 40.58
CA LEU A 566 9.08 -39.33 40.91
C LEU A 566 8.64 -40.47 39.98
N THR A 567 8.91 -40.34 38.67
CA THR A 567 8.57 -41.38 37.67
C THR A 567 9.79 -42.19 37.23
N THR A 568 10.91 -41.51 37.00
CA THR A 568 12.20 -42.09 36.63
C THR A 568 13.30 -41.25 37.24
N VAL A 569 14.32 -41.89 37.84
CA VAL A 569 15.39 -41.18 38.56
C VAL A 569 16.42 -40.61 37.56
N PRO A 570 16.69 -39.29 37.59
CA PRO A 570 17.79 -38.71 36.81
C PRO A 570 19.15 -39.25 37.25
N THR A 571 20.05 -39.45 36.29
CA THR A 571 21.44 -39.88 36.55
C THR A 571 22.38 -38.67 36.56
N ALA A 572 23.04 -38.45 37.69
CA ALA A 572 24.03 -37.40 37.88
C ALA A 572 25.44 -37.89 37.51
N ASN A 573 26.08 -37.25 36.54
CA ASN A 573 27.48 -37.49 36.19
C ASN A 573 28.32 -36.21 36.42
N VAL A 574 28.45 -35.83 37.69
CA VAL A 574 29.11 -34.58 38.13
C VAL A 574 30.04 -34.83 39.31
N SER A 575 31.01 -33.93 39.51
CA SER A 575 31.93 -34.03 40.65
C SER A 575 31.32 -33.55 41.98
N THR A 576 30.34 -32.65 41.91
CA THR A 576 29.59 -32.15 43.07
C THR A 576 28.14 -31.96 42.67
N LEU A 577 27.21 -32.47 43.46
CA LEU A 577 25.77 -32.28 43.29
C LEU A 577 25.19 -31.57 44.51
N THR A 578 24.54 -30.43 44.29
CA THR A 578 23.77 -29.68 45.29
C THR A 578 22.29 -29.76 44.94
N MET A 579 21.45 -30.10 45.92
CA MET A 579 20.01 -30.23 45.72
C MET A 579 19.26 -29.35 46.72
N THR A 580 18.25 -28.63 46.23
CA THR A 580 17.30 -27.85 47.02
C THR A 580 15.88 -28.32 46.68
N LEU A 581 15.15 -28.82 47.66
CA LEU A 581 13.76 -29.26 47.47
C LEU A 581 12.78 -28.16 47.91
N THR A 582 12.10 -27.54 46.94
CA THR A 582 11.32 -26.29 47.16
C THR A 582 9.88 -26.52 47.64
N SER A 583 9.42 -27.76 47.78
CA SER A 583 8.04 -28.09 48.19
C SER A 583 7.88 -28.47 49.68
N TYR A 584 8.96 -28.54 50.46
CA TYR A 584 8.89 -28.82 51.90
C TYR A 584 9.28 -27.58 52.72
N ILE A 585 8.38 -27.16 53.61
CA ILE A 585 8.61 -26.06 54.57
C ILE A 585 9.78 -26.46 55.47
N GLY A 586 10.98 -25.99 55.15
CA GLY A 586 12.21 -26.31 55.89
C GLY A 586 13.49 -26.55 55.07
N GLY A 587 13.44 -26.48 53.73
CA GLY A 587 14.59 -26.34 52.82
C GLY A 587 15.92 -26.94 53.30
N TRP A 588 16.12 -28.25 53.11
CA TRP A 588 17.44 -28.87 53.32
C TRP A 588 18.27 -28.74 52.04
N SER A 589 19.43 -28.10 52.12
CA SER A 589 20.49 -28.13 51.11
C SER A 589 21.53 -29.18 51.49
N GLY A 590 21.78 -30.17 50.64
CA GLY A 590 22.83 -31.18 50.85
C GLY A 590 23.81 -31.21 49.68
N GLU A 591 25.11 -31.31 49.98
CA GLU A 591 26.18 -31.55 49.01
C GLU A 591 26.47 -33.06 48.95
N LEU A 592 26.25 -33.69 47.79
CA LEU A 592 26.54 -35.10 47.54
C LEU A 592 27.76 -35.20 46.61
N THR A 593 28.78 -35.98 47.02
CA THR A 593 30.03 -36.21 46.25
C THR A 593 29.97 -37.49 45.39
N PRO A 594 30.88 -37.68 44.41
CA PRO A 594 30.68 -38.56 43.25
C PRO A 594 30.52 -40.05 43.57
N GLY A 595 29.56 -40.71 42.89
CA GLY A 595 29.34 -42.16 42.94
C GLY A 595 28.04 -42.63 43.62
N ALA A 596 27.15 -41.73 44.02
CA ALA A 596 25.92 -42.10 44.71
C ALA A 596 24.81 -42.55 43.73
N ALA A 597 24.47 -43.84 43.74
CA ALA A 597 23.16 -44.30 43.27
C ALA A 597 22.10 -43.86 44.28
N LEU A 598 21.16 -43.02 43.85
CA LEU A 598 20.00 -42.57 44.63
C LEU A 598 18.96 -43.70 44.69
N THR A 599 18.94 -44.50 45.76
CA THR A 599 17.83 -45.45 45.95
C THR A 599 17.24 -45.55 47.35
N THR A 600 17.79 -44.98 48.42
CA THR A 600 17.16 -44.84 49.77
C THR A 600 18.17 -44.27 50.78
N ARG A 601 17.69 -43.76 51.94
CA ARG A 601 18.45 -43.18 53.08
C ARG A 601 19.77 -43.94 53.38
N PRO A 602 20.91 -43.27 53.66
CA PRO A 602 22.15 -43.96 54.01
C PRO A 602 22.03 -44.66 55.38
N PRO A 603 22.58 -45.87 55.56
CA PRO A 603 22.63 -46.55 56.85
C PRO A 603 23.58 -45.84 57.83
N ASP A 604 23.18 -45.78 59.11
CA ASP A 604 23.86 -45.04 60.18
C ASP A 604 25.34 -45.46 60.41
N ALA A 605 25.77 -46.60 59.87
CA ALA A 605 27.14 -47.13 59.99
C ALA A 605 28.17 -46.52 59.02
N ASN A 606 27.75 -45.77 57.99
CA ASN A 606 28.65 -45.19 56.98
C ASN A 606 29.12 -43.76 57.29
N ILE A 607 28.83 -43.24 58.48
CA ILE A 607 29.41 -41.99 58.99
C ILE A 607 30.63 -42.34 59.87
N SER A 608 31.80 -42.52 59.26
CA SER A 608 33.05 -42.68 60.01
C SER A 608 34.24 -42.01 59.33
N SER A 609 34.34 -40.68 59.50
CA SER A 609 35.59 -39.94 59.81
C SER A 609 35.46 -38.45 59.47
N VAL A 610 36.56 -37.73 59.68
CA VAL A 610 36.65 -36.53 60.50
C VAL A 610 36.37 -35.25 59.70
N GLY A 611 35.38 -34.47 60.14
CA GLY A 611 35.13 -33.14 59.57
C GLY A 611 33.79 -32.47 59.92
N LEU A 612 32.83 -33.17 60.53
CA LEU A 612 31.53 -32.59 60.86
C LEU A 612 31.51 -31.86 62.21
N VAL A 613 31.18 -30.57 62.15
CA VAL A 613 30.73 -29.76 63.28
C VAL A 613 29.34 -30.25 63.69
N LYS A 614 29.24 -30.65 64.95
CA LYS A 614 27.98 -30.92 65.65
C LYS A 614 27.26 -29.59 65.87
N ILE A 615 26.12 -29.36 65.21
CA ILE A 615 25.17 -28.31 65.61
C ILE A 615 24.10 -29.02 66.44
N GLY A 616 24.13 -28.85 67.77
CA GLY A 616 22.96 -29.15 68.62
C GLY A 616 21.84 -28.14 68.34
N SER A 617 20.63 -28.24 68.87
CA SER A 617 19.96 -29.25 69.67
C SER A 617 18.60 -29.42 69.01
N TRP A 618 18.36 -30.54 68.34
CA TRP A 618 17.02 -31.08 68.42
C TRP A 618 17.01 -31.82 69.74
N ASP A 619 16.58 -31.10 70.77
CA ASP A 619 15.96 -31.72 71.91
C ASP A 619 14.91 -32.66 71.31
N TYR A 620 15.20 -33.95 71.38
CA TYR A 620 14.15 -34.90 71.63
C TYR A 620 13.24 -34.24 72.67
N LEU A 621 11.95 -34.09 72.36
CA LEU A 621 11.03 -34.53 73.40
C LEU A 621 11.44 -35.98 73.63
N ALA A 622 12.18 -36.16 74.72
CA ALA A 622 12.54 -37.46 75.20
C ALA A 622 11.23 -38.25 75.29
N THR A 623 11.36 -39.56 75.14
CA THR A 623 10.56 -40.47 75.93
C THR A 623 10.18 -39.83 77.27
N GLU A 624 8.89 -39.91 77.58
CA GLU A 624 8.21 -39.39 78.77
C GLU A 624 7.79 -37.90 78.72
N ALA A 625 6.70 -37.61 78.00
CA ALA A 625 5.56 -37.24 78.83
C ALA A 625 5.26 -38.51 79.61
N ASP A 626 5.58 -38.48 80.90
CA ASP A 626 5.17 -39.47 81.87
C ASP A 626 3.71 -39.81 81.58
N ILE A 627 3.49 -40.92 80.88
CA ILE A 627 2.14 -41.38 80.55
C ILE A 627 1.44 -41.69 81.88
N THR A 628 2.18 -41.94 82.97
CA THR A 628 1.68 -42.03 84.35
C THR A 628 1.15 -40.67 84.85
N ALA A 629 1.77 -39.54 84.48
CA ALA A 629 1.25 -38.19 84.78
C ALA A 629 0.06 -37.78 83.88
N ILE A 630 0.03 -38.22 82.62
CA ILE A 630 -1.14 -38.00 81.73
C ILE A 630 -2.32 -38.90 82.13
N LEU A 631 -2.06 -40.16 82.51
CA LEU A 631 -3.04 -41.14 83.01
C LEU A 631 -3.54 -40.82 84.42
N ALA A 632 -2.72 -40.20 85.28
CA ALA A 632 -3.18 -39.68 86.57
C ALA A 632 -4.11 -38.46 86.41
N SER A 633 -3.98 -37.69 85.33
CA SER A 633 -4.73 -36.43 85.13
C SER A 633 -6.05 -36.53 84.37
N GLN A 634 -6.45 -37.69 83.83
CA GLN A 634 -7.69 -37.81 83.07
C GLN A 634 -8.56 -38.96 83.57
N THR A 635 -9.38 -38.61 84.54
CA THR A 635 -10.59 -39.37 84.85
C THR A 635 -11.60 -39.19 83.71
N THR A 636 -12.14 -40.30 83.22
CA THR A 636 -13.37 -40.45 82.42
C THR A 636 -13.31 -40.52 80.88
N PHE A 637 -13.40 -41.78 80.43
CA PHE A 637 -14.35 -42.36 79.47
C PHE A 637 -14.40 -41.91 77.99
N SER A 638 -13.98 -42.87 77.16
CA SER A 638 -14.61 -43.38 75.92
C SER A 638 -14.77 -42.45 74.73
N ILE A 639 -13.95 -42.67 73.70
CA ILE A 639 -14.28 -42.99 72.28
C ILE A 639 -12.91 -43.14 71.57
N ALA A 640 -12.24 -44.29 71.70
CA ALA A 640 -10.94 -44.51 71.02
C ALA A 640 -10.63 -46.00 70.77
N GLN A 641 -11.65 -46.82 70.55
CA GLN A 641 -11.46 -48.22 70.11
C GLN A 641 -11.81 -48.41 68.64
N GLN A 642 -12.81 -47.68 68.12
CA GLN A 642 -13.13 -47.69 66.68
C GLN A 642 -12.01 -47.03 65.85
N GLU A 643 -11.44 -45.91 66.32
CA GLU A 643 -10.35 -45.22 65.60
C GLU A 643 -9.04 -46.02 65.61
N LEU A 644 -8.80 -46.83 66.65
CA LEU A 644 -7.63 -47.71 66.71
C LEU A 644 -7.82 -48.95 65.82
N GLU A 645 -9.04 -49.50 65.75
CA GLU A 645 -9.39 -50.60 64.84
C GLU A 645 -9.35 -50.14 63.37
N ASP A 646 -9.84 -48.94 63.05
CA ASP A 646 -9.77 -48.35 61.71
C ASP A 646 -8.30 -48.08 61.28
N LEU A 647 -7.43 -47.66 62.22
CA LEU A 647 -5.99 -47.48 61.97
C LEU A 647 -5.26 -48.81 61.73
N LEU A 648 -5.67 -49.87 62.43
CA LEU A 648 -5.10 -51.21 62.30
C LEU A 648 -5.61 -51.93 61.03
N GLU A 649 -6.85 -51.69 60.60
CA GLU A 649 -7.42 -52.19 59.34
C GLU A 649 -6.82 -51.48 58.11
N ALA A 650 -6.50 -50.18 58.22
CA ALA A 650 -5.73 -49.45 57.21
C ALA A 650 -4.27 -49.94 57.10
N ALA A 651 -3.65 -50.35 58.21
CA ALA A 651 -2.28 -50.89 58.22
C ALA A 651 -2.20 -52.34 57.70
N THR A 652 -3.31 -53.09 57.71
CA THR A 652 -3.35 -54.50 57.28
C THR A 652 -3.74 -54.70 55.80
N THR A 653 -4.16 -53.64 55.09
CA THR A 653 -4.50 -53.67 53.65
C THR A 653 -3.39 -53.12 52.74
N ALA A 654 -2.30 -52.59 53.29
CA ALA A 654 -1.10 -52.29 52.52
C ALA A 654 -0.27 -53.58 52.33
N GLU A 655 -0.31 -54.15 51.12
CA GLU A 655 0.44 -55.34 50.73
C GLU A 655 1.96 -55.15 50.90
N PHE A 656 2.49 -55.53 52.07
CA PHE A 656 3.93 -55.71 52.26
C PHE A 656 4.31 -57.09 51.74
N PHE A 657 4.93 -57.15 50.57
CA PHE A 657 5.58 -58.36 50.08
C PHE A 657 6.82 -58.65 50.93
N MET A 658 6.74 -59.57 51.89
CA MET A 658 7.85 -60.50 52.15
C MET A 658 7.33 -61.85 52.65
N THR A 659 7.61 -62.90 51.88
CA THR A 659 7.86 -64.25 52.40
C THR A 659 9.27 -64.68 52.02
N PRO A 660 9.95 -65.48 52.88
CA PRO A 660 9.43 -66.11 54.09
C PRO A 660 9.61 -65.28 55.37
N PRO A 661 8.82 -65.56 56.43
CA PRO A 661 8.76 -64.79 57.67
C PRO A 661 9.97 -65.02 58.58
N LEU A 662 10.38 -63.99 59.33
CA LEU A 662 11.43 -64.11 60.33
C LEU A 662 10.83 -64.55 61.68
N GLU A 663 11.28 -65.71 62.18
CA GLU A 663 11.00 -66.19 63.54
C GLU A 663 11.85 -65.42 64.56
N ILE A 664 11.22 -64.93 65.64
CA ILE A 664 11.91 -64.26 66.75
C ILE A 664 11.89 -65.20 67.96
N TYR A 665 13.09 -65.58 68.43
CA TYR A 665 13.30 -66.20 69.73
C TYR A 665 13.60 -65.12 70.76
N VAL A 666 12.77 -65.04 71.80
CA VAL A 666 12.96 -64.16 72.96
C VAL A 666 13.57 -65.00 74.07
N ASP A 667 14.77 -64.61 74.51
CA ASP A 667 15.35 -65.07 75.78
C ASP A 667 15.15 -63.96 76.80
N MET A 668 14.48 -64.29 77.90
CA MET A 668 14.18 -63.37 78.99
C MET A 668 15.16 -63.65 80.13
N GLU A 669 15.95 -62.65 80.52
CA GLU A 669 16.51 -62.63 81.87
C GLU A 669 15.66 -61.67 82.73
N GLU A 670 15.23 -62.23 83.86
CA GLU A 670 14.46 -61.63 84.95
C GLU A 670 15.28 -60.62 85.77
N ASP A 671 14.57 -60.05 86.76
CA ASP A 671 15.02 -59.37 87.98
C ASP A 671 15.02 -57.84 87.91
N ASP A 672 14.42 -57.11 88.85
CA ASP A 672 13.54 -57.46 89.96
C ASP A 672 13.03 -56.13 90.57
N GLU A 673 11.99 -56.24 91.39
CA GLU A 673 11.61 -55.28 92.44
C GLU A 673 10.79 -54.02 92.07
N ILE A 674 9.48 -54.27 92.17
CA ILE A 674 8.36 -53.45 92.63
C ILE A 674 8.69 -52.64 93.91
N GLU A 675 8.26 -51.37 93.99
CA GLU A 675 7.62 -50.83 95.21
C GLU A 675 6.84 -49.52 94.95
N ASP A 676 5.53 -49.62 95.18
CA ASP A 676 4.61 -48.67 95.84
C ASP A 676 4.44 -47.22 95.34
N GLU A 677 3.37 -47.05 94.54
CA GLU A 677 2.12 -46.38 94.96
C GLU A 677 2.19 -45.24 96.01
N LEU A 678 1.79 -44.02 95.60
CA LEU A 678 0.69 -43.20 96.14
C LEU A 678 0.96 -41.69 96.25
N ASP A 679 -0.12 -40.99 95.92
CA ASP A 679 -0.62 -39.71 96.45
C ASP A 679 -0.30 -38.37 95.78
N GLU A 680 -1.42 -37.77 95.35
CA GLU A 680 -1.82 -36.36 95.39
C GLU A 680 -1.29 -35.39 94.33
N ASP A 681 -2.15 -35.17 93.32
CA ASP A 681 -2.62 -33.87 92.79
C ASP A 681 -1.63 -32.68 92.75
N PHE A 682 -1.13 -32.33 91.54
CA PHE A 682 -1.50 -31.06 90.85
C PHE A 682 -1.04 -30.99 89.39
#